data_AF-A0A8T2PUD9-F1
#
_entry.id   AF-A0A8T2PUD9-F1
#
_cell.length_a   1.000
_cell.length_b   1.000
_cell.length_c   1.000
_cell.angle_alpha   90.00
_cell.angle_beta   90.00
_cell.angle_gamma   90.00
#
_symmetry.space_group_name_H-M   'P 1'
#
loop_
_entity.id
_entity.type
_entity.pdbx_description
1 polymer ?
#
loop_
_entity_poly.entity_id
_entity_poly.type
_entity_poly.pdbx_seq_one_letter_code
_entity_poly.pdbx_strand_id
1 'polypeptide(L)'
;MLTRLFRMHGLFVASHPWEVIVGTVTLTICMMSMNMFTGNDQICGWNYECPMLEEQILSSDIIILTITRCIAIVYIYFQFQNLRQLGSKYILGIAGLFTIFSSFVFSTVVIHFLDKELTGLNEALPFFLLLIDLSKACALAKFALSSNSQDEVRDNISRGMAILGPTFTLDALVECLVIGVGTMSGVRQLEIMCCFGCMSVLANYFVFMTFFPACVSLVLELSRESREGRPIWQLSHFARVLEEEEDNKPNPVTQRVKMIMSLGLVLVHAHSRWIAEPVSSNSTVDVSRMGLSLDDSVPKRIDPEKPLWQFYLSRMISMDIEQVITLGLALFLAIKYIFFEQAETESLLSLKNPITGHSLAQRRGQEECCRKELVAPKSPVKTAPQTIEATKEEKAEVIRPLPAVNEPKSNFVLGDEDMLFETPSGSPPTLPTEPRPIEECVSILKNPEMGARFLSDMEVISLVNSKHIPGYKLEAMMETPERGVVIRRKMLTSKLPSASALTCLPYKDYDYSQVMGTCCENVIGYMPVPVGVAGPLLLDGKQFQVPMATTEGCLVASTNRGCRAIALGGGASSRILADGMTRGPVVQLPSACQAAEVRAWLESEEGFKNIKQAFDNTSRFARLEKLLIGLAGRNLYIRFQSRTGDAMGMNMISKGTEQALARLQEEFPELHVLAVSGNYCTDKKPAAINWIEGRGKSAVCEATIPAKVVKEVLKTTTAALVDVNINKNLVGSAMAGSIGGYNAHAANIVAAIYIACGQDPAQTVGSSNCITLMEATGPTGEDLYISCTMPSIELGTVGGGTNLSPQQSCLQMLGVQGASKELPGENARQLARVVCATVLAGELSLMAALAAGHLVKSHMTHNRSKLNLQETAGTCTKKAS
;
A
#
# COMPACT_ATOMS: atom_id res chain seq x y z
N MET A 1 -20.16 -42.12 -18.41
CA MET A 1 -19.44 -42.49 -19.66
C MET A 1 -18.07 -41.81 -19.77
N LEU A 2 -17.97 -40.49 -19.66
CA LEU A 2 -16.73 -39.70 -19.85
C LEU A 2 -15.46 -40.31 -19.21
N THR A 3 -15.49 -40.67 -17.93
CA THR A 3 -14.40 -41.33 -17.18
C THR A 3 -13.82 -42.57 -17.87
N ARG A 4 -14.65 -43.36 -18.56
CA ARG A 4 -14.21 -44.55 -19.31
C ARG A 4 -13.47 -44.18 -20.60
N LEU A 5 -13.84 -43.09 -21.25
CA LEU A 5 -13.14 -42.58 -22.44
C LEU A 5 -11.74 -42.08 -22.04
N PHE A 6 -11.64 -41.27 -20.98
CA PHE A 6 -10.34 -40.81 -20.46
C PHE A 6 -9.44 -41.96 -19.98
N ARG A 7 -9.99 -43.02 -19.38
CA ARG A 7 -9.20 -44.22 -19.05
C ARG A 7 -8.64 -44.91 -20.30
N MET A 8 -9.46 -45.14 -21.32
CA MET A 8 -9.01 -45.80 -22.57
C MET A 8 -7.98 -44.94 -23.32
N HIS A 9 -8.17 -43.62 -23.36
CA HIS A 9 -7.21 -42.68 -23.93
C HIS A 9 -5.87 -42.67 -23.16
N GLY A 10 -5.92 -42.56 -21.83
CA GLY A 10 -4.72 -42.61 -20.99
C GLY A 10 -3.96 -43.93 -21.09
N LEU A 11 -4.67 -45.05 -21.23
CA LEU A 11 -4.06 -46.37 -21.46
C LEU A 11 -3.33 -46.44 -22.82
N PHE A 12 -3.98 -45.98 -23.90
CA PHE A 12 -3.38 -45.92 -25.25
C PHE A 12 -2.12 -45.05 -25.29
N VAL A 13 -2.18 -43.87 -24.66
CA VAL A 13 -1.03 -42.96 -24.57
C VAL A 13 0.12 -43.55 -23.75
N ALA A 14 -0.17 -44.32 -22.70
CA ALA A 14 0.85 -44.98 -21.89
C ALA A 14 1.41 -46.27 -22.50
N SER A 15 0.66 -46.95 -23.40
CA SER A 15 1.10 -48.18 -24.06
C SER A 15 1.88 -47.95 -25.37
N HIS A 16 1.69 -46.81 -26.03
CA HIS A 16 2.37 -46.44 -27.29
C HIS A 16 3.17 -45.12 -27.15
N PRO A 17 4.11 -45.01 -26.19
CA PRO A 17 4.73 -43.74 -25.87
C PRO A 17 5.61 -43.21 -27.00
N TRP A 18 6.35 -44.08 -27.71
CA TRP A 18 7.19 -43.69 -28.83
C TRP A 18 6.36 -43.19 -30.00
N GLU A 19 5.29 -43.90 -30.35
CA GLU A 19 4.40 -43.56 -31.45
C GLU A 19 3.66 -42.24 -31.20
N VAL A 20 3.23 -41.99 -29.95
CA VAL A 20 2.59 -40.72 -29.55
C VAL A 20 3.59 -39.57 -29.53
N ILE A 21 4.81 -39.76 -29.00
CA ILE A 21 5.85 -38.72 -28.97
C ILE A 21 6.29 -38.37 -30.40
N VAL A 22 6.67 -39.36 -31.21
CA VAL A 22 7.11 -39.15 -32.60
C VAL A 22 5.96 -38.61 -33.45
N GLY A 23 4.73 -39.10 -33.29
CA GLY A 23 3.56 -38.57 -33.99
C GLY A 23 3.27 -37.10 -33.64
N THR A 24 3.36 -36.73 -32.36
CA THR A 24 3.14 -35.34 -31.91
C THR A 24 4.24 -34.39 -32.41
N VAL A 25 5.51 -34.81 -32.33
CA VAL A 25 6.65 -34.02 -32.84
C VAL A 25 6.58 -33.89 -34.36
N THR A 26 6.26 -34.97 -35.08
CA THR A 26 6.10 -34.95 -36.54
C THR A 26 4.95 -34.03 -36.96
N LEU A 27 3.78 -34.11 -36.29
CA LEU A 27 2.65 -33.21 -36.55
C LEU A 27 3.05 -31.74 -36.35
N THR A 28 3.80 -31.45 -35.28
CA THR A 28 4.28 -30.09 -34.98
C THR A 28 5.25 -29.58 -36.07
N ILE A 29 6.19 -30.42 -36.52
CA ILE A 29 7.13 -30.10 -37.61
C ILE A 29 6.39 -29.93 -38.95
N CYS A 30 5.39 -30.76 -39.23
CA CYS A 30 4.55 -30.64 -40.43
C CYS A 30 3.75 -29.33 -40.42
N MET A 31 3.11 -28.97 -39.31
CA MET A 31 2.42 -27.67 -39.16
C MET A 31 3.37 -26.49 -39.37
N MET A 32 4.55 -26.54 -38.75
CA MET A 32 5.61 -25.54 -38.93
C MET A 32 6.15 -25.45 -40.37
N SER A 33 6.07 -26.54 -41.15
CA SER A 33 6.51 -26.59 -42.54
C SER A 33 5.42 -26.20 -43.55
N MET A 34 4.13 -26.36 -43.21
CA MET A 34 3.02 -26.07 -44.14
C MET A 34 2.97 -24.59 -44.53
N ASN A 35 3.24 -23.67 -43.59
CA ASN A 35 3.24 -22.23 -43.86
C ASN A 35 4.55 -21.71 -44.50
N MET A 36 5.56 -22.56 -44.75
CA MET A 36 6.70 -22.17 -45.62
C MET A 36 6.35 -22.12 -47.12
N PHE A 37 5.17 -22.61 -47.52
CA PHE A 37 4.73 -22.67 -48.92
C PHE A 37 3.46 -21.88 -49.24
N THR A 38 2.84 -21.22 -48.27
CA THR A 38 1.72 -20.27 -48.48
C THR A 38 2.20 -18.83 -48.29
N GLY A 39 3.25 -18.45 -49.02
CA GLY A 39 3.74 -17.07 -49.08
C GLY A 39 2.72 -16.15 -49.76
N ASN A 40 1.87 -15.49 -48.95
CA ASN A 40 0.96 -14.47 -49.41
C ASN A 40 1.65 -13.11 -49.29
N ASP A 41 2.38 -12.70 -50.33
CA ASP A 41 3.21 -11.49 -50.34
C ASP A 41 2.38 -10.20 -50.22
N GLN A 42 2.10 -9.75 -48.99
CA GLN A 42 2.03 -8.33 -48.67
C GLN A 42 3.39 -7.83 -48.17
N ILE A 43 4.36 -7.88 -49.08
CA ILE A 43 5.58 -7.07 -49.01
C ILE A 43 5.13 -5.61 -48.93
N CYS A 44 5.45 -4.92 -47.83
CA CYS A 44 5.17 -3.48 -47.72
C CYS A 44 5.81 -2.72 -48.89
N GLY A 45 4.96 -2.11 -49.71
CA GLY A 45 5.37 -1.36 -50.89
C GLY A 45 6.25 -0.15 -50.52
N TRP A 46 7.08 0.29 -51.47
CA TRP A 46 8.03 1.39 -51.28
C TRP A 46 7.35 2.76 -51.24
N ASN A 47 6.66 3.07 -50.15
CA ASN A 47 6.27 4.42 -49.75
C ASN A 47 6.43 4.59 -48.23
N TYR A 48 7.22 5.60 -47.84
CA TYR A 48 7.46 5.95 -46.44
C TYR A 48 6.27 6.73 -45.85
N GLU A 49 5.16 6.04 -45.54
CA GLU A 49 4.06 6.64 -44.77
C GLU A 49 3.24 5.63 -43.96
N CYS A 50 3.92 4.71 -43.25
CA CYS A 50 3.34 4.19 -42.01
C CYS A 50 3.35 5.31 -40.96
N PRO A 51 2.22 5.66 -40.30
CA PRO A 51 2.23 6.63 -39.24
C PRO A 51 3.06 6.09 -38.07
N MET A 52 4.20 6.74 -37.81
CA MET A 52 4.90 6.64 -36.53
C MET A 52 4.06 7.34 -35.46
N LEU A 53 2.96 6.72 -35.07
CA LEU A 53 2.53 6.83 -33.69
C LEU A 53 3.59 6.11 -32.85
N GLU A 54 4.56 6.88 -32.38
CA GLU A 54 5.14 6.63 -31.06
C GLU A 54 3.98 6.76 -30.06
N GLU A 55 3.16 5.72 -29.92
CA GLU A 55 2.35 5.57 -28.71
C GLU A 55 3.33 5.57 -27.55
N GLN A 56 3.27 6.62 -26.74
CA GLN A 56 4.11 6.76 -25.57
C GLN A 56 3.71 5.67 -24.58
N ILE A 57 4.41 4.53 -24.66
CA ILE A 57 4.34 3.45 -23.67
C ILE A 57 4.53 4.11 -22.31
N LEU A 58 3.46 4.15 -21.51
CA LEU A 58 3.53 4.87 -20.25
C LEU A 58 4.50 4.13 -19.34
N SER A 59 5.18 4.89 -18.48
CA SER A 59 6.08 4.30 -17.48
C SER A 59 5.36 3.35 -16.50
N SER A 60 4.03 3.39 -16.44
CA SER A 60 3.19 2.37 -15.79
C SER A 60 3.33 0.99 -16.41
N ASP A 61 3.43 0.90 -17.73
CA ASP A 61 3.18 -0.34 -18.47
C ASP A 61 4.44 -1.21 -18.45
N ILE A 62 5.60 -0.58 -18.57
CA ILE A 62 6.93 -1.12 -18.24
C ILE A 62 6.95 -1.67 -16.80
N ILE A 63 6.44 -0.92 -15.82
CA ILE A 63 6.39 -1.36 -14.43
C ILE A 63 5.45 -2.56 -14.25
N ILE A 64 4.26 -2.55 -14.86
CA ILE A 64 3.27 -3.64 -14.80
C ILE A 64 3.81 -4.90 -15.46
N LEU A 65 4.47 -4.78 -16.62
CA LEU A 65 5.04 -5.90 -17.35
C LEU A 65 6.24 -6.50 -16.60
N THR A 66 7.12 -5.66 -16.04
CA THR A 66 8.22 -6.10 -15.16
C THR A 66 7.71 -6.78 -13.89
N ILE A 67 6.68 -6.25 -13.22
CA ILE A 67 6.05 -6.90 -12.06
C ILE A 67 5.47 -8.27 -12.46
N THR A 68 4.77 -8.35 -13.60
CA THR A 68 4.18 -9.60 -14.09
C THR A 68 5.26 -10.65 -14.41
N ARG A 69 6.39 -10.23 -15.02
CA ARG A 69 7.57 -11.08 -15.23
C ARG A 69 8.15 -11.61 -13.92
N CYS A 70 8.32 -10.75 -12.92
CA CYS A 70 8.81 -11.16 -11.60
C CYS A 70 7.85 -12.14 -10.90
N ILE A 71 6.54 -11.92 -10.96
CA ILE A 71 5.54 -12.84 -10.40
C ILE A 71 5.58 -14.19 -11.13
N ALA A 72 5.68 -14.21 -12.46
CA ALA A 72 5.80 -15.46 -13.23
C ALA A 72 7.04 -16.26 -12.85
N ILE A 73 8.20 -15.60 -12.68
CA ILE A 73 9.45 -16.25 -12.23
C ILE A 73 9.32 -16.83 -10.81
N VAL A 74 8.69 -16.10 -9.88
CA VAL A 74 8.45 -16.56 -8.51
C VAL A 74 7.44 -17.72 -8.47
N TYR A 75 6.39 -17.67 -9.29
CA TYR A 75 5.43 -18.76 -9.46
C TYR A 75 6.10 -20.05 -9.98
N ILE A 76 6.98 -19.93 -10.97
CA ILE A 76 7.80 -21.06 -11.47
C ILE A 76 8.68 -21.63 -10.36
N TYR A 77 9.40 -20.78 -9.60
CA TYR A 77 10.22 -21.23 -8.48
C TYR A 77 9.38 -22.00 -7.43
N PHE A 78 8.19 -21.50 -7.09
CA PHE A 78 7.28 -22.18 -6.16
C PHE A 78 6.75 -23.51 -6.72
N GLN A 79 6.44 -23.59 -8.02
CA GLN A 79 6.06 -24.86 -8.66
C GLN A 79 7.23 -25.87 -8.67
N PHE A 80 8.47 -25.44 -8.92
CA PHE A 80 9.66 -26.30 -8.78
C PHE A 80 9.94 -26.72 -7.33
N GLN A 81 9.69 -25.86 -6.35
CA GLN A 81 9.74 -26.20 -4.92
C GLN A 81 8.70 -27.28 -4.56
N ASN A 82 7.46 -27.15 -5.03
CA ASN A 82 6.41 -28.15 -4.85
C ASN A 82 6.77 -29.48 -5.53
N LEU A 83 7.26 -29.45 -6.79
CA LEU A 83 7.80 -30.62 -7.49
C LEU A 83 8.89 -31.34 -6.66
N ARG A 84 9.81 -30.58 -6.04
CA ARG A 84 10.90 -31.15 -5.22
C ARG A 84 10.42 -31.85 -3.95
N GLN A 85 9.38 -31.33 -3.30
CA GLN A 85 8.77 -31.99 -2.13
C GLN A 85 8.10 -33.33 -2.49
N LEU A 86 7.75 -33.53 -3.77
CA LEU A 86 7.03 -34.71 -4.27
C LEU A 86 7.94 -35.82 -4.82
N GLY A 87 9.26 -35.67 -4.73
CA GLY A 87 10.22 -36.77 -4.90
C GLY A 87 10.97 -36.84 -6.24
N SER A 88 12.07 -37.59 -6.20
CA SER A 88 13.14 -37.66 -7.21
C SER A 88 13.90 -36.34 -7.45
N LYS A 89 15.22 -36.35 -7.18
CA LYS A 89 16.10 -35.18 -7.35
C LYS A 89 16.12 -34.62 -8.78
N TYR A 90 15.74 -35.41 -9.80
CA TYR A 90 15.86 -35.02 -11.22
C TYR A 90 14.66 -35.41 -12.10
N ILE A 91 14.09 -36.61 -11.96
CA ILE A 91 13.11 -37.15 -12.94
C ILE A 91 11.87 -36.24 -13.06
N LEU A 92 11.27 -35.87 -11.94
CA LEU A 92 10.03 -35.09 -11.93
C LEU A 92 10.26 -33.63 -12.36
N GLY A 93 11.43 -33.05 -12.02
CA GLY A 93 11.83 -31.72 -12.47
C GLY A 93 12.12 -31.64 -13.98
N ILE A 94 12.74 -32.68 -14.56
CA ILE A 94 12.97 -32.78 -16.01
C ILE A 94 11.63 -32.89 -16.75
N ALA A 95 10.70 -33.72 -16.26
CA ALA A 95 9.36 -33.83 -16.85
C ALA A 95 8.59 -32.49 -16.81
N GLY A 96 8.65 -31.77 -15.68
CA GLY A 96 8.07 -30.43 -15.56
C GLY A 96 8.66 -29.42 -16.55
N LEU A 97 10.00 -29.31 -16.59
CA LEU A 97 10.71 -28.40 -17.51
C LEU A 97 10.40 -28.71 -18.98
N PHE A 98 10.38 -29.99 -19.36
CA PHE A 98 10.07 -30.44 -20.71
C PHE A 98 8.62 -30.13 -21.10
N THR A 99 7.68 -30.22 -20.14
CA THR A 99 6.26 -29.83 -20.37
C THR A 99 6.12 -28.35 -20.68
N ILE A 100 6.78 -27.47 -19.92
CA ILE A 100 6.79 -26.02 -20.18
C ILE A 100 7.36 -25.74 -21.58
N PHE A 101 8.50 -26.34 -21.91
CA PHE A 101 9.17 -26.16 -23.20
C PHE A 101 8.31 -26.63 -24.38
N SER A 102 7.76 -27.85 -24.33
CA SER A 102 6.91 -28.39 -25.39
C SER A 102 5.61 -27.60 -25.55
N SER A 103 5.01 -27.14 -24.44
CA SER A 103 3.82 -26.28 -24.48
C SER A 103 4.11 -24.92 -25.13
N PHE A 104 5.29 -24.31 -24.85
CA PHE A 104 5.72 -23.05 -25.47
C PHE A 104 5.97 -23.20 -26.98
N VAL A 105 6.67 -24.26 -27.39
CA VAL A 105 6.94 -24.55 -28.82
C VAL A 105 5.63 -24.79 -29.57
N PHE A 106 4.73 -25.62 -29.02
CA PHE A 106 3.44 -25.92 -29.66
C PHE A 106 2.55 -24.67 -29.76
N SER A 107 2.49 -23.83 -28.71
CA SER A 107 1.79 -22.55 -28.74
C SER A 107 2.30 -21.64 -29.86
N THR A 108 3.63 -21.51 -29.99
CA THR A 108 4.28 -20.65 -31.00
C THR A 108 3.95 -21.11 -32.42
N VAL A 109 4.00 -22.42 -32.69
CA VAL A 109 3.62 -23.00 -34.01
C VAL A 109 2.14 -22.76 -34.31
N VAL A 110 1.26 -22.95 -33.33
CA VAL A 110 -0.19 -22.74 -33.49
C VAL A 110 -0.54 -21.26 -33.75
N ILE A 111 0.21 -20.31 -33.20
CA ILE A 111 0.01 -18.87 -33.47
C ILE A 111 0.51 -18.50 -34.87
N HIS A 112 1.68 -19.02 -35.28
CA HIS A 112 2.22 -18.81 -36.63
C HIS A 112 1.33 -19.43 -37.73
N PHE A 113 0.53 -20.44 -37.40
CA PHE A 113 -0.46 -21.02 -38.32
C PHE A 113 -1.68 -20.11 -38.57
N LEU A 114 -1.92 -19.11 -37.72
CA LEU A 114 -3.10 -18.23 -37.76
C LEU A 114 -2.84 -16.83 -38.38
N ASP A 115 -1.75 -16.68 -39.13
CA ASP A 115 -1.41 -15.48 -39.93
C ASP A 115 -1.39 -14.16 -39.13
N LYS A 116 -1.07 -14.23 -37.83
CA LYS A 116 -0.86 -13.06 -36.97
C LYS A 116 0.63 -12.81 -36.76
N GLU A 117 1.02 -11.54 -36.87
CA GLU A 117 2.39 -11.11 -36.57
C GLU A 117 2.82 -11.52 -35.15
N LEU A 118 4.10 -11.88 -35.01
CA LEU A 118 4.74 -12.19 -33.73
C LEU A 118 5.19 -10.93 -32.95
N THR A 119 4.61 -9.77 -33.28
CA THR A 119 4.80 -8.49 -32.61
C THR A 119 4.21 -8.55 -31.19
N GLY A 120 5.09 -8.72 -30.18
CA GLY A 120 4.71 -8.80 -28.76
C GLY A 120 4.97 -10.13 -28.06
N LEU A 121 5.61 -11.14 -28.69
CA LEU A 121 5.87 -12.44 -28.04
C LEU A 121 6.60 -12.33 -26.67
N ASN A 122 7.55 -11.40 -26.55
CA ASN A 122 8.30 -11.12 -25.32
C ASN A 122 7.45 -10.44 -24.21
N GLU A 123 6.27 -9.93 -24.55
CA GLU A 123 5.31 -9.33 -23.63
C GLU A 123 4.25 -10.35 -23.19
N ALA A 124 3.92 -11.33 -24.05
CA ALA A 124 2.96 -12.40 -23.77
C ALA A 124 3.55 -13.58 -22.98
N LEU A 125 4.85 -13.86 -23.11
CA LEU A 125 5.56 -14.95 -22.42
C LEU A 125 5.37 -15.02 -20.88
N PRO A 126 5.25 -13.92 -20.11
CA PRO A 126 4.96 -13.99 -18.67
C PRO A 126 3.55 -14.52 -18.37
N PHE A 127 2.56 -14.11 -19.17
CA PHE A 127 1.18 -14.56 -19.04
C PHE A 127 1.04 -16.03 -19.43
N PHE A 128 1.77 -16.48 -20.46
CA PHE A 128 1.92 -17.90 -20.80
C PHE A 128 2.31 -18.73 -19.57
N LEU A 129 3.37 -18.31 -18.87
CA LEU A 129 3.93 -19.05 -17.73
C LEU A 129 3.03 -19.02 -16.48
N LEU A 130 2.14 -18.03 -16.34
CA LEU A 130 1.12 -17.98 -15.30
C LEU A 130 -0.10 -18.86 -15.61
N LEU A 131 -0.39 -19.14 -16.89
CA LEU A 131 -1.51 -19.96 -17.34
C LEU A 131 -1.20 -21.48 -17.36
N ILE A 132 0.02 -21.91 -17.06
CA ILE A 132 0.35 -23.34 -16.92
C ILE A 132 0.12 -23.80 -15.48
N ASP A 133 -0.93 -24.60 -15.25
CA ASP A 133 -1.09 -25.37 -14.00
C ASP A 133 -0.27 -26.68 -14.06
N LEU A 134 0.94 -26.64 -13.50
CA LEU A 134 1.79 -27.82 -13.32
C LEU A 134 1.29 -28.75 -12.20
N SER A 135 0.37 -28.33 -11.33
CA SER A 135 -0.07 -29.15 -10.17
C SER A 135 -0.78 -30.43 -10.60
N LYS A 136 -1.54 -30.41 -11.70
CA LYS A 136 -2.20 -31.62 -12.24
C LYS A 136 -1.20 -32.55 -12.92
N ALA A 137 -0.16 -32.00 -13.54
CA ALA A 137 0.96 -32.78 -14.10
C ALA A 137 1.74 -33.50 -12.98
N CYS A 138 1.97 -32.81 -11.85
CA CYS A 138 2.52 -33.42 -10.64
C CYS A 138 1.64 -34.59 -10.16
N ALA A 139 0.34 -34.37 -10.01
CA ALA A 139 -0.60 -35.38 -9.53
C ALA A 139 -0.62 -36.63 -10.44
N LEU A 140 -0.71 -36.45 -11.77
CA LEU A 140 -0.66 -37.58 -12.71
C LEU A 140 0.65 -38.37 -12.61
N ALA A 141 1.78 -37.69 -12.42
CA ALA A 141 3.07 -38.34 -12.24
C ALA A 141 3.18 -39.11 -10.90
N LYS A 142 2.46 -38.71 -9.83
CA LYS A 142 2.38 -39.50 -8.58
C LYS A 142 1.78 -40.89 -8.83
N PHE A 143 0.68 -40.98 -9.58
CA PHE A 143 0.06 -42.25 -9.95
C PHE A 143 1.03 -43.16 -10.72
N ALA A 144 1.83 -42.60 -11.65
CA ALA A 144 2.83 -43.37 -12.38
C ALA A 144 3.97 -43.90 -11.46
N LEU A 145 4.45 -43.05 -10.55
CA LEU A 145 5.57 -43.33 -9.63
C LEU A 145 5.25 -44.33 -8.51
N SER A 146 3.98 -44.57 -8.20
CA SER A 146 3.55 -45.51 -7.15
C SER A 146 3.45 -46.97 -7.59
N SER A 147 3.76 -47.27 -8.85
CA SER A 147 3.72 -48.62 -9.42
C SER A 147 4.92 -49.46 -9.02
N ASN A 148 4.73 -50.77 -8.82
CA ASN A 148 5.81 -51.74 -8.60
C ASN A 148 6.23 -52.48 -9.89
N SER A 149 5.36 -52.52 -10.90
CA SER A 149 5.57 -53.19 -12.20
C SER A 149 5.30 -52.26 -13.39
N GLN A 150 5.67 -52.65 -14.63
CA GLN A 150 5.47 -51.78 -15.82
C GLN A 150 4.02 -51.73 -16.29
N ASP A 151 3.28 -52.84 -16.25
CA ASP A 151 1.86 -52.82 -16.65
C ASP A 151 1.00 -52.02 -15.66
N GLU A 152 1.43 -51.95 -14.41
CA GLU A 152 0.88 -51.10 -13.36
C GLU A 152 1.23 -49.60 -13.54
N VAL A 153 2.37 -49.24 -14.17
CA VAL A 153 2.59 -47.84 -14.64
C VAL A 153 1.47 -47.46 -15.61
N ARG A 154 1.22 -48.31 -16.60
CA ARG A 154 0.25 -48.07 -17.67
C ARG A 154 -1.17 -47.99 -17.12
N ASP A 155 -1.57 -48.90 -16.24
CA ASP A 155 -2.91 -48.83 -15.64
C ASP A 155 -3.06 -47.66 -14.66
N ASN A 156 -2.04 -47.33 -13.85
CA ASN A 156 -2.11 -46.19 -12.94
C ASN A 156 -2.15 -44.85 -13.70
N ILE A 157 -1.41 -44.69 -14.80
CA ILE A 157 -1.55 -43.52 -15.69
C ILE A 157 -2.98 -43.48 -16.26
N SER A 158 -3.54 -44.62 -16.71
CA SER A 158 -4.93 -44.69 -17.17
C SER A 158 -5.93 -44.25 -16.10
N ARG A 159 -5.71 -44.66 -14.84
CA ARG A 159 -6.54 -44.33 -13.67
C ARG A 159 -6.44 -42.86 -13.29
N GLY A 160 -5.22 -42.31 -13.26
CA GLY A 160 -4.97 -40.89 -13.05
C GLY A 160 -5.64 -40.02 -14.12
N MET A 161 -5.50 -40.39 -15.40
CA MET A 161 -6.19 -39.72 -16.52
C MET A 161 -7.71 -39.78 -16.40
N ALA A 162 -8.27 -40.90 -15.93
CA ALA A 162 -9.71 -41.06 -15.72
C ALA A 162 -10.27 -40.12 -14.63
N ILE A 163 -9.47 -39.81 -13.61
CA ILE A 163 -9.85 -38.94 -12.47
C ILE A 163 -9.59 -37.47 -12.79
N LEU A 164 -8.37 -37.13 -13.22
CA LEU A 164 -7.92 -35.76 -13.45
C LEU A 164 -8.45 -35.18 -14.76
N GLY A 165 -8.50 -35.99 -15.82
CA GLY A 165 -8.82 -35.56 -17.18
C GLY A 165 -10.14 -34.78 -17.32
N PRO A 166 -11.29 -35.29 -16.83
CA PRO A 166 -12.56 -34.57 -16.87
C PRO A 166 -12.54 -33.18 -16.22
N THR A 167 -11.75 -33.01 -15.16
CA THR A 167 -11.62 -31.73 -14.45
C THR A 167 -10.72 -30.79 -15.24
N PHE A 168 -9.59 -31.28 -15.74
CA PHE A 168 -8.64 -30.48 -16.53
C PHE A 168 -9.24 -30.02 -17.88
N THR A 169 -10.07 -30.83 -18.53
CA THR A 169 -10.86 -30.40 -19.71
C THR A 169 -11.85 -29.29 -19.37
N LEU A 170 -12.56 -29.39 -18.23
CA LEU A 170 -13.49 -28.35 -17.81
C LEU A 170 -12.77 -27.04 -17.48
N ASP A 171 -11.61 -27.13 -16.85
CA ASP A 171 -10.82 -25.97 -16.44
C ASP A 171 -10.19 -25.24 -17.64
N ALA A 172 -9.58 -25.97 -18.58
CA ALA A 172 -9.08 -25.39 -19.83
C ALA A 172 -10.20 -24.76 -20.69
N LEU A 173 -11.42 -25.33 -20.69
CA LEU A 173 -12.58 -24.73 -21.34
C LEU A 173 -13.06 -23.46 -20.63
N VAL A 174 -13.09 -23.44 -19.30
CA VAL A 174 -13.40 -22.24 -18.50
C VAL A 174 -12.39 -21.13 -18.79
N GLU A 175 -11.10 -21.42 -18.73
CA GLU A 175 -10.02 -20.46 -18.94
C GLU A 175 -10.05 -19.87 -20.35
N CYS A 176 -10.18 -20.72 -21.38
CA CYS A 176 -10.30 -20.27 -22.77
C CYS A 176 -11.55 -19.39 -22.99
N LEU A 177 -12.69 -19.71 -22.36
CA LEU A 177 -13.90 -18.87 -22.43
C LEU A 177 -13.74 -17.53 -21.70
N VAL A 178 -13.11 -17.51 -20.53
CA VAL A 178 -12.87 -16.30 -19.73
C VAL A 178 -11.87 -15.37 -20.40
N ILE A 179 -10.70 -15.89 -20.79
CA ILE A 179 -9.68 -15.12 -21.53
C ILE A 179 -10.25 -14.65 -22.88
N GLY A 180 -11.09 -15.48 -23.51
CA GLY A 180 -11.78 -15.16 -24.75
C GLY A 180 -12.62 -13.88 -24.67
N VAL A 181 -13.17 -13.51 -23.51
CA VAL A 181 -13.94 -12.25 -23.36
C VAL A 181 -13.06 -11.03 -23.67
N GLY A 182 -11.77 -11.07 -23.33
CA GLY A 182 -10.81 -10.02 -23.67
C GLY A 182 -10.54 -9.88 -25.18
N THR A 183 -10.86 -10.89 -26.00
CA THR A 183 -10.81 -10.80 -27.47
C THR A 183 -11.98 -10.01 -28.08
N MET A 184 -12.85 -9.43 -27.24
CA MET A 184 -14.00 -8.61 -27.64
C MET A 184 -13.96 -7.24 -26.93
N SER A 185 -12.78 -6.78 -26.51
CA SER A 185 -12.62 -5.61 -25.65
C SER A 185 -12.51 -4.27 -26.40
N GLY A 186 -12.32 -4.27 -27.72
CA GLY A 186 -12.05 -3.07 -28.52
C GLY A 186 -10.64 -2.50 -28.36
N VAL A 187 -9.75 -3.18 -27.63
CA VAL A 187 -8.39 -2.72 -27.29
C VAL A 187 -7.38 -3.65 -27.96
N ARG A 188 -6.80 -3.20 -29.08
CA ARG A 188 -6.02 -4.03 -30.00
C ARG A 188 -4.90 -4.86 -29.34
N GLN A 189 -4.11 -4.28 -28.44
CA GLN A 189 -3.04 -5.00 -27.73
C GLN A 189 -3.60 -6.09 -26.79
N LEU A 190 -4.66 -5.77 -26.03
CA LEU A 190 -5.34 -6.73 -25.15
C LEU A 190 -6.01 -7.86 -25.95
N GLU A 191 -6.60 -7.57 -27.11
CA GLU A 191 -7.20 -8.59 -27.99
C GLU A 191 -6.13 -9.55 -28.55
N ILE A 192 -4.95 -9.05 -28.90
CA ILE A 192 -3.80 -9.86 -29.32
C ILE A 192 -3.33 -10.74 -28.16
N MET A 193 -3.13 -10.18 -26.96
CA MET A 193 -2.70 -10.91 -25.75
C MET A 193 -3.72 -11.97 -25.30
N CYS A 194 -5.02 -11.67 -25.34
CA CYS A 194 -6.07 -12.62 -25.01
C CYS A 194 -6.22 -13.71 -26.09
N CYS A 195 -6.04 -13.37 -27.37
CA CYS A 195 -5.99 -14.37 -28.45
C CYS A 195 -4.81 -15.34 -28.24
N PHE A 196 -3.63 -14.81 -27.91
CA PHE A 196 -2.44 -15.59 -27.55
C PHE A 196 -2.73 -16.52 -26.35
N GLY A 197 -3.32 -15.98 -25.27
CA GLY A 197 -3.65 -16.74 -24.06
C GLY A 197 -4.62 -17.89 -24.32
N CYS A 198 -5.66 -17.68 -25.14
CA CYS A 198 -6.60 -18.74 -25.52
C CYS A 198 -5.90 -19.89 -26.26
N MET A 199 -5.06 -19.58 -27.26
CA MET A 199 -4.33 -20.61 -28.00
C MET A 199 -3.33 -21.35 -27.11
N SER A 200 -2.70 -20.64 -26.16
CA SER A 200 -1.78 -21.22 -25.18
C SER A 200 -2.45 -22.20 -24.21
N VAL A 201 -3.66 -21.89 -23.71
CA VAL A 201 -4.43 -22.80 -22.86
C VAL A 201 -4.80 -24.08 -23.63
N LEU A 202 -5.21 -23.94 -24.90
CA LEU A 202 -5.53 -25.09 -25.76
C LEU A 202 -4.28 -25.93 -26.11
N ALA A 203 -3.13 -25.29 -26.36
CA ALA A 203 -1.84 -25.93 -26.58
C ALA A 203 -1.39 -26.72 -25.35
N ASN A 204 -1.44 -26.10 -24.17
CA ASN A 204 -1.10 -26.73 -22.89
C ASN A 204 -2.05 -27.91 -22.58
N TYR A 205 -3.34 -27.74 -22.86
CA TYR A 205 -4.33 -28.81 -22.73
C TYR A 205 -3.99 -30.03 -23.61
N PHE A 206 -3.64 -29.80 -24.88
CA PHE A 206 -3.23 -30.88 -25.79
C PHE A 206 -1.96 -31.59 -25.31
N VAL A 207 -0.90 -30.84 -24.98
CA VAL A 207 0.38 -31.38 -24.48
C VAL A 207 0.20 -32.21 -23.20
N PHE A 208 -0.64 -31.77 -22.27
CA PHE A 208 -0.97 -32.55 -21.07
C PHE A 208 -1.76 -33.83 -21.39
N MET A 209 -2.67 -33.80 -22.37
CA MET A 209 -3.55 -34.92 -22.69
C MET A 209 -2.90 -36.00 -23.57
N THR A 210 -1.84 -35.69 -24.31
CA THR A 210 -1.20 -36.63 -25.25
C THR A 210 0.28 -36.83 -24.97
N PHE A 211 1.05 -35.74 -24.90
CA PHE A 211 2.51 -35.80 -24.90
C PHE A 211 3.08 -36.11 -23.51
N PHE A 212 2.61 -35.40 -22.48
CA PHE A 212 3.08 -35.56 -21.10
C PHE A 212 2.94 -36.99 -20.54
N PRO A 213 1.81 -37.71 -20.67
CA PRO A 213 1.66 -39.05 -20.10
C PRO A 213 2.51 -40.09 -20.85
N ALA A 214 2.71 -39.90 -22.17
CA ALA A 214 3.65 -40.71 -22.96
C ALA A 214 5.10 -40.50 -22.50
N CYS A 215 5.52 -39.25 -22.29
CA CYS A 215 6.85 -38.94 -21.76
C CYS A 215 7.07 -39.50 -20.35
N VAL A 216 6.08 -39.41 -19.45
CA VAL A 216 6.18 -40.00 -18.10
C VAL A 216 6.29 -41.53 -18.17
N SER A 217 5.50 -42.18 -19.04
CA SER A 217 5.59 -43.63 -19.27
C SER A 217 7.00 -44.02 -19.76
N LEU A 218 7.49 -43.37 -20.82
CA LEU A 218 8.80 -43.66 -21.42
C LEU A 218 9.99 -43.40 -20.48
N VAL A 219 9.96 -42.33 -19.70
CA VAL A 219 11.04 -42.01 -18.75
C VAL A 219 11.09 -43.04 -17.62
N LEU A 220 9.95 -43.57 -17.17
CA LEU A 220 9.91 -44.65 -16.18
C LEU A 220 10.26 -46.03 -16.77
N GLU A 221 10.03 -46.24 -18.07
CA GLU A 221 10.48 -47.41 -18.83
C GLU A 221 12.01 -47.44 -18.90
N LEU A 222 12.62 -46.41 -19.51
CA LEU A 222 14.07 -46.26 -19.66
C LEU A 222 14.82 -46.19 -18.31
N SER A 223 14.24 -45.52 -17.31
CA SER A 223 14.86 -45.45 -15.97
C SER A 223 14.90 -46.80 -15.26
N ARG A 224 14.01 -47.76 -15.59
CA ARG A 224 13.98 -49.10 -14.98
C ARG A 224 14.94 -50.07 -15.66
N GLU A 225 15.09 -50.02 -16.98
CA GLU A 225 16.08 -50.85 -17.69
C GLU A 225 17.53 -50.51 -17.31
N SER A 226 17.82 -49.25 -17.00
CA SER A 226 19.19 -48.76 -16.78
C SER A 226 19.93 -49.30 -15.53
N ARG A 227 19.28 -50.07 -14.64
CA ARG A 227 19.87 -50.48 -13.34
C ARG A 227 19.42 -51.86 -12.85
N GLU A 228 20.38 -52.77 -12.71
CA GLU A 228 20.18 -54.06 -12.06
C GLU A 228 19.82 -53.92 -10.57
N GLY A 229 18.63 -54.43 -10.19
CA GLY A 229 18.40 -55.04 -8.88
C GLY A 229 18.28 -54.14 -7.65
N ARG A 230 18.17 -52.80 -7.74
CA ARG A 230 17.89 -51.93 -6.58
C ARG A 230 16.83 -50.85 -6.85
N PRO A 231 15.63 -50.94 -6.23
CA PRO A 231 14.62 -49.90 -6.36
C PRO A 231 15.01 -48.66 -5.56
N ILE A 232 15.19 -47.53 -6.26
CA ILE A 232 15.09 -46.22 -5.64
C ILE A 232 13.60 -45.88 -5.59
N TRP A 233 12.93 -46.21 -4.47
CA TRP A 233 11.83 -45.47 -3.80
C TRP A 233 11.45 -46.23 -2.51
N GLN A 234 11.45 -45.57 -1.35
CA GLN A 234 10.84 -46.15 -0.13
C GLN A 234 9.33 -45.92 -0.20
N LEU A 235 8.61 -46.88 -0.78
CA LEU A 235 7.23 -46.78 -1.26
C LEU A 235 6.12 -46.71 -0.18
N SER A 236 6.46 -46.57 1.10
CA SER A 236 5.46 -46.40 2.17
C SER A 236 4.82 -45.01 2.20
N HIS A 237 5.57 -43.94 1.89
CA HIS A 237 5.05 -42.56 1.98
C HIS A 237 4.11 -42.20 0.82
N PHE A 238 4.36 -42.73 -0.39
CA PHE A 238 3.53 -42.43 -1.56
C PHE A 238 2.20 -43.17 -1.56
N ALA A 239 2.16 -44.42 -1.08
CA ALA A 239 0.91 -45.18 -0.94
C ALA A 239 -0.12 -44.44 -0.07
N ARG A 240 0.30 -43.90 1.08
CA ARG A 240 -0.60 -43.17 1.98
C ARG A 240 -1.05 -41.82 1.43
N VAL A 241 -0.22 -41.13 0.64
CA VAL A 241 -0.59 -39.88 -0.05
C VAL A 241 -1.58 -40.15 -1.19
N LEU A 242 -1.58 -41.34 -1.78
CA LEU A 242 -2.59 -41.75 -2.77
C LEU A 242 -3.94 -42.06 -2.12
N GLU A 243 -3.96 -42.66 -0.92
CA GLU A 243 -5.19 -42.77 -0.12
C GLU A 243 -5.75 -41.37 0.25
N GLU A 244 -4.87 -40.43 0.64
CA GLU A 244 -5.22 -39.03 0.93
C GLU A 244 -5.70 -38.25 -0.34
N GLU A 245 -5.32 -38.65 -1.56
CA GLU A 245 -5.83 -38.07 -2.82
C GLU A 245 -7.08 -38.78 -3.40
N GLU A 246 -7.35 -40.05 -3.10
CA GLU A 246 -8.59 -40.73 -3.55
C GLU A 246 -9.87 -40.16 -2.91
N ASP A 247 -9.77 -39.59 -1.71
CA ASP A 247 -10.86 -38.86 -1.04
C ASP A 247 -11.00 -37.41 -1.52
N ASN A 248 -9.97 -36.83 -2.15
CA ASN A 248 -10.01 -35.49 -2.76
C ASN A 248 -10.75 -35.47 -4.12
N LYS A 249 -11.93 -36.10 -4.17
CA LYS A 249 -12.84 -36.00 -5.32
C LYS A 249 -13.27 -34.53 -5.47
N PRO A 250 -13.06 -33.90 -6.64
CA PRO A 250 -13.39 -32.49 -6.85
C PRO A 250 -14.86 -32.24 -6.55
N ASN A 251 -15.14 -31.25 -5.69
CA ASN A 251 -16.47 -31.06 -5.11
C ASN A 251 -17.55 -30.97 -6.21
N PRO A 252 -18.59 -31.84 -6.19
CA PRO A 252 -19.60 -31.90 -7.24
C PRO A 252 -20.41 -30.60 -7.34
N VAL A 253 -20.46 -29.78 -6.28
CA VAL A 253 -21.05 -28.44 -6.33
C VAL A 253 -20.17 -27.49 -7.14
N THR A 254 -18.86 -27.45 -6.92
CA THR A 254 -17.96 -26.54 -7.68
C THR A 254 -17.85 -26.96 -9.14
N GLN A 255 -17.86 -28.26 -9.46
CA GLN A 255 -17.94 -28.72 -10.86
C GLN A 255 -19.25 -28.30 -11.55
N ARG A 256 -20.40 -28.41 -10.85
CA ARG A 256 -21.69 -27.93 -11.38
C ARG A 256 -21.72 -26.41 -11.57
N VAL A 257 -21.18 -25.64 -10.62
CA VAL A 257 -21.04 -24.18 -10.74
C VAL A 257 -20.14 -23.81 -11.91
N LYS A 258 -18.99 -24.48 -12.08
CA LYS A 258 -18.11 -24.29 -13.26
C LYS A 258 -18.87 -24.56 -14.57
N MET A 259 -19.61 -25.66 -14.70
CA MET A 259 -20.39 -25.93 -15.92
C MET A 259 -21.50 -24.91 -16.19
N ILE A 260 -22.20 -24.43 -15.15
CA ILE A 260 -23.21 -23.36 -15.29
C ILE A 260 -22.55 -22.05 -15.75
N MET A 261 -21.38 -21.72 -15.19
CA MET A 261 -20.59 -20.56 -15.58
C MET A 261 -20.07 -20.66 -17.01
N SER A 262 -19.55 -21.83 -17.42
CA SER A 262 -19.15 -22.11 -18.82
C SER A 262 -20.33 -21.93 -19.77
N LEU A 263 -21.51 -22.45 -19.44
CA LEU A 263 -22.71 -22.30 -20.27
C LEU A 263 -23.12 -20.82 -20.41
N GLY A 264 -23.06 -20.05 -19.32
CA GLY A 264 -23.28 -18.61 -19.34
C GLY A 264 -22.26 -17.87 -20.22
N LEU A 265 -20.98 -18.20 -20.12
CA LEU A 265 -19.92 -17.60 -20.96
C LEU A 265 -20.08 -17.98 -22.44
N VAL A 266 -20.44 -19.22 -22.76
CA VAL A 266 -20.76 -19.64 -24.14
C VAL A 266 -21.94 -18.86 -24.70
N LEU A 267 -22.98 -18.61 -23.90
CA LEU A 267 -24.12 -17.79 -24.31
C LEU A 267 -23.73 -16.31 -24.53
N VAL A 268 -22.85 -15.75 -23.69
CA VAL A 268 -22.30 -14.39 -23.89
C VAL A 268 -21.47 -14.32 -25.17
N HIS A 269 -20.57 -15.28 -25.41
CA HIS A 269 -19.77 -15.38 -26.64
C HIS A 269 -20.63 -15.52 -27.89
N ALA A 270 -21.65 -16.40 -27.86
CA ALA A 270 -22.59 -16.57 -28.96
C ALA A 270 -23.40 -15.29 -29.23
N HIS A 271 -23.98 -14.68 -28.20
CA HIS A 271 -24.73 -13.42 -28.33
C HIS A 271 -23.85 -12.28 -28.86
N SER A 272 -22.60 -12.17 -28.39
CA SER A 272 -21.68 -11.09 -28.77
C SER A 272 -21.11 -11.25 -30.18
N ARG A 273 -20.93 -12.48 -30.69
CA ARG A 273 -20.40 -12.72 -32.04
C ARG A 273 -21.45 -12.94 -33.13
N TRP A 274 -22.68 -13.36 -32.80
CA TRP A 274 -23.70 -13.69 -33.81
C TRP A 274 -24.68 -12.54 -34.12
N ILE A 275 -24.69 -11.48 -33.31
CA ILE A 275 -25.56 -10.31 -33.50
C ILE A 275 -24.81 -9.12 -34.14
N ALA A 276 -23.47 -9.20 -34.24
CA ALA A 276 -22.61 -8.12 -34.69
C ALA A 276 -22.04 -8.33 -36.11
N GLU A 277 -22.90 -8.25 -37.14
CA GLU A 277 -22.59 -7.75 -38.50
C GLU A 277 -23.81 -7.91 -39.45
N PRO A 278 -23.91 -7.16 -40.57
CA PRO A 278 -23.53 -5.76 -40.77
C PRO A 278 -24.71 -4.91 -41.26
N VAL A 279 -24.76 -3.61 -40.92
CA VAL A 279 -25.73 -2.65 -41.52
C VAL A 279 -24.98 -1.62 -42.34
N SER A 280 -25.19 -1.64 -43.66
CA SER A 280 -24.57 -0.75 -44.63
C SER A 280 -25.54 0.36 -45.10
N SER A 281 -25.14 1.62 -44.92
CA SER A 281 -25.61 2.81 -45.67
C SER A 281 -24.76 4.01 -45.19
N ASN A 282 -23.84 4.57 -45.98
CA ASN A 282 -23.97 5.39 -47.21
C ASN A 282 -24.15 6.90 -46.93
N SER A 283 -23.37 7.72 -47.67
CA SER A 283 -23.54 9.17 -47.90
C SER A 283 -23.35 10.14 -46.69
N THR A 284 -22.72 11.33 -46.80
CA THR A 284 -21.98 11.99 -47.91
C THR A 284 -21.09 13.15 -47.41
N VAL A 285 -19.90 13.31 -48.03
CA VAL A 285 -19.27 14.56 -48.56
C VAL A 285 -19.39 15.90 -47.80
N ASP A 286 -18.25 16.42 -47.30
CA ASP A 286 -17.52 17.63 -47.78
C ASP A 286 -16.19 17.71 -46.99
N VAL A 287 -14.96 17.81 -47.51
CA VAL A 287 -14.32 18.59 -48.60
C VAL A 287 -14.02 20.06 -48.25
N SER A 288 -12.73 20.35 -48.05
CA SER A 288 -12.08 21.63 -48.35
C SER A 288 -10.58 21.43 -48.58
N ARG A 289 -9.94 22.23 -49.43
CA ARG A 289 -8.61 22.00 -50.02
C ARG A 289 -7.61 23.11 -49.68
N MET A 290 -6.30 22.75 -49.65
CA MET A 290 -5.13 23.42 -50.28
C MET A 290 -3.84 22.74 -49.75
N GLY A 291 -2.77 22.47 -50.51
CA GLY A 291 -2.54 22.50 -51.97
C GLY A 291 -1.04 22.66 -52.33
N LEU A 292 -0.56 21.96 -53.38
CA LEU A 292 0.79 22.05 -54.02
C LEU A 292 1.98 21.43 -53.22
N SER A 293 3.03 20.83 -53.83
CA SER A 293 3.30 20.46 -55.26
C SER A 293 4.45 19.46 -55.47
N LEU A 294 4.25 18.50 -56.40
CA LEU A 294 5.16 17.91 -57.41
C LEU A 294 6.55 17.29 -57.05
N ASP A 295 6.70 16.03 -57.49
CA ASP A 295 7.83 15.33 -58.14
C ASP A 295 9.31 15.71 -57.86
N ASP A 296 10.13 14.72 -57.49
CA ASP A 296 10.85 13.88 -58.49
C ASP A 296 11.42 12.58 -57.84
N SER A 297 11.76 11.55 -58.62
CA SER A 297 12.05 10.19 -58.12
C SER A 297 13.42 9.61 -58.51
N VAL A 298 14.35 9.48 -57.55
CA VAL A 298 15.58 8.67 -57.69
C VAL A 298 15.97 8.00 -56.36
N PRO A 299 16.05 6.65 -56.27
CA PRO A 299 16.51 5.96 -55.07
C PRO A 299 18.05 5.94 -54.99
N LYS A 300 18.63 6.59 -53.97
CA LYS A 300 20.05 6.43 -53.64
C LYS A 300 20.29 5.15 -52.84
N ARG A 301 21.19 4.30 -53.33
CA ARG A 301 21.71 3.15 -52.58
C ARG A 301 22.65 3.66 -51.48
N ILE A 302 22.48 3.16 -50.25
CA ILE A 302 23.38 3.40 -49.12
C ILE A 302 23.80 2.03 -48.59
N ASP A 303 25.09 1.74 -48.61
CA ASP A 303 25.63 0.51 -48.02
C ASP A 303 25.80 0.70 -46.49
N PRO A 304 25.44 -0.30 -45.66
CA PRO A 304 25.55 -0.17 -44.20
C PRO A 304 27.01 -0.31 -43.74
N GLU A 305 27.55 0.74 -43.12
CA GLU A 305 28.96 0.81 -42.65
C GLU A 305 29.36 -0.21 -41.55
N LYS A 306 28.44 -1.07 -41.10
CA LYS A 306 28.70 -2.06 -40.03
C LYS A 306 28.16 -3.44 -40.41
N PRO A 307 28.97 -4.51 -40.30
CA PRO A 307 28.52 -5.86 -40.63
C PRO A 307 27.50 -6.38 -39.60
N LEU A 308 26.52 -7.16 -40.08
CA LEU A 308 25.34 -7.62 -39.32
C LEU A 308 25.64 -8.17 -37.91
N TRP A 309 26.71 -8.96 -37.75
CA TRP A 309 27.08 -9.52 -36.45
C TRP A 309 27.42 -8.44 -35.41
N GLN A 310 27.98 -7.30 -35.83
CA GLN A 310 28.34 -6.19 -34.94
C GLN A 310 27.09 -5.39 -34.51
N PHE A 311 26.07 -5.30 -35.38
CA PHE A 311 24.75 -4.77 -35.04
C PHE A 311 24.07 -5.64 -33.98
N TYR A 312 23.96 -6.96 -34.22
CA TYR A 312 23.40 -7.90 -33.25
C TYR A 312 24.19 -7.94 -31.93
N LEU A 313 25.52 -7.88 -31.96
CA LEU A 313 26.35 -7.84 -30.75
C LEU A 313 26.11 -6.56 -29.94
N SER A 314 26.00 -5.40 -30.59
CA SER A 314 25.64 -4.15 -29.88
C SER A 314 24.25 -4.21 -29.25
N ARG A 315 23.29 -4.86 -29.92
CA ARG A 315 21.91 -5.07 -29.44
C ARG A 315 21.81 -6.15 -28.34
N MET A 316 22.76 -7.08 -28.26
CA MET A 316 22.92 -8.00 -27.12
C MET A 316 23.58 -7.35 -25.90
N ILE A 317 24.52 -6.43 -26.11
CA ILE A 317 25.21 -5.70 -25.02
C ILE A 317 24.30 -4.62 -24.41
N SER A 318 23.38 -4.08 -25.22
CA SER A 318 22.28 -3.20 -24.78
C SER A 318 21.18 -3.96 -24.02
N MET A 319 21.51 -4.60 -22.90
CA MET A 319 20.50 -5.19 -22.01
C MET A 319 19.59 -4.11 -21.43
N ASP A 320 18.29 -4.28 -21.62
CA ASP A 320 17.28 -3.41 -21.01
C ASP A 320 17.20 -3.64 -19.49
N ILE A 321 16.82 -2.63 -18.72
CA ILE A 321 16.77 -2.68 -17.25
C ILE A 321 15.81 -3.78 -16.78
N GLU A 322 14.68 -3.97 -17.50
CA GLU A 322 13.75 -5.08 -17.26
C GLU A 322 14.43 -6.46 -17.39
N GLN A 323 15.30 -6.62 -18.39
CA GLN A 323 16.00 -7.88 -18.68
C GLN A 323 17.09 -8.15 -17.64
N VAL A 324 17.79 -7.11 -17.17
CA VAL A 324 18.77 -7.23 -16.07
C VAL A 324 18.08 -7.64 -14.76
N ILE A 325 16.95 -7.03 -14.42
CA ILE A 325 16.20 -7.34 -13.19
C ILE A 325 15.64 -8.77 -13.23
N THR A 326 15.01 -9.16 -14.34
CA THR A 326 14.40 -10.49 -14.48
C THR A 326 15.42 -11.60 -14.57
N LEU A 327 16.53 -11.41 -15.30
CA LEU A 327 17.63 -12.38 -15.34
C LEU A 327 18.33 -12.49 -13.98
N GLY A 328 18.53 -11.37 -13.27
CA GLY A 328 19.08 -11.36 -11.92
C GLY A 328 18.22 -12.12 -10.91
N LEU A 329 16.89 -11.93 -10.95
CA LEU A 329 15.93 -12.66 -10.11
C LEU A 329 15.93 -14.16 -10.43
N ALA A 330 15.89 -14.52 -11.72
CA ALA A 330 15.91 -15.91 -12.17
C ALA A 330 17.22 -16.61 -11.76
N LEU A 331 18.38 -15.95 -11.92
CA LEU A 331 19.68 -16.47 -11.52
C LEU A 331 19.78 -16.62 -9.99
N PHE A 332 19.30 -15.64 -9.22
CA PHE A 332 19.28 -15.71 -7.75
C PHE A 332 18.41 -16.88 -7.25
N LEU A 333 17.21 -17.06 -7.80
CA LEU A 333 16.33 -18.16 -7.42
C LEU A 333 16.88 -19.52 -7.88
N ALA A 334 17.52 -19.61 -9.04
CA ALA A 334 18.22 -20.82 -9.48
C ALA A 334 19.39 -21.18 -8.55
N ILE A 335 20.21 -20.21 -8.15
CA ILE A 335 21.30 -20.40 -7.17
C ILE A 335 20.75 -20.84 -5.81
N LYS A 336 19.67 -20.20 -5.32
CA LYS A 336 19.00 -20.59 -4.06
C LYS A 336 18.51 -22.04 -4.13
N TYR A 337 17.78 -22.38 -5.19
CA TYR A 337 17.22 -23.71 -5.42
C TYR A 337 18.30 -24.79 -5.50
N ILE A 338 19.36 -24.56 -6.27
CA ILE A 338 20.42 -25.55 -6.46
C ILE A 338 21.24 -25.75 -5.17
N PHE A 339 21.72 -24.67 -4.54
CA PHE A 339 22.76 -24.76 -3.50
C PHE A 339 22.22 -24.73 -2.06
N PHE A 340 21.33 -23.79 -1.73
CA PHE A 340 20.93 -23.54 -0.34
C PHE A 340 19.80 -24.45 0.11
N GLU A 341 18.82 -24.66 -0.77
CA GLU A 341 17.58 -25.37 -0.44
C GLU A 341 17.77 -26.89 -0.23
N GLN A 342 18.92 -27.45 -0.66
CA GLN A 342 19.31 -28.81 -0.25
C GLN A 342 19.70 -28.87 1.24
N ALA A 343 20.42 -27.88 1.76
CA ALA A 343 20.84 -27.83 3.16
C ALA A 343 19.65 -27.59 4.11
N GLU A 344 18.72 -26.70 3.74
CA GLU A 344 17.49 -26.47 4.52
C GLU A 344 16.63 -27.75 4.62
N THR A 345 16.51 -28.52 3.53
CA THR A 345 15.73 -29.76 3.51
C THR A 345 16.35 -30.85 4.41
N GLU A 346 17.67 -31.02 4.36
CA GLU A 346 18.40 -31.98 5.20
C GLU A 346 18.33 -31.57 6.69
N SER A 347 18.38 -30.26 6.99
CA SER A 347 18.18 -29.73 8.36
C SER A 347 16.75 -29.96 8.89
N LEU A 348 15.72 -29.68 8.08
CA LEU A 348 14.31 -29.88 8.46
C LEU A 348 13.96 -31.36 8.73
N LEU A 349 14.57 -32.29 7.98
CA LEU A 349 14.42 -33.72 8.24
C LEU A 349 15.13 -34.14 9.53
N SER A 350 16.30 -33.56 9.84
CA SER A 350 16.99 -33.82 11.11
C SER A 350 16.23 -33.31 12.34
N LEU A 351 15.44 -32.24 12.21
CA LEU A 351 14.63 -31.70 13.31
C LEU A 351 13.36 -32.51 13.63
N LYS A 352 12.92 -33.40 12.72
CA LYS A 352 11.56 -33.99 12.76
C LYS A 352 11.45 -35.39 13.36
N ASN A 353 12.55 -35.98 13.83
CA ASN A 353 12.60 -37.34 14.39
C ASN A 353 12.94 -37.40 15.90
N PRO A 354 11.99 -37.09 16.81
CA PRO A 354 12.04 -37.55 18.19
C PRO A 354 11.31 -38.89 18.38
N ILE A 355 11.92 -39.79 19.17
CA ILE A 355 11.33 -41.00 19.77
C ILE A 355 11.08 -42.20 18.82
N THR A 356 12.05 -43.10 18.73
CA THR A 356 11.84 -44.54 18.99
C THR A 356 13.18 -45.23 19.29
N GLY A 357 13.19 -46.17 20.24
CA GLY A 357 14.37 -46.97 20.61
C GLY A 357 14.90 -46.69 22.02
N HIS A 358 14.57 -47.58 22.97
CA HIS A 358 15.09 -47.53 24.34
C HIS A 358 16.10 -48.66 24.57
N SER A 359 17.08 -48.43 25.46
CA SER A 359 18.02 -49.40 26.05
C SER A 359 19.02 -50.12 25.14
N LEU A 360 20.31 -49.86 25.40
CA LEU A 360 21.26 -50.89 25.87
C LEU A 360 22.30 -50.20 26.79
N ALA A 361 22.96 -50.96 27.67
CA ALA A 361 23.57 -50.40 28.88
C ALA A 361 25.11 -50.34 28.87
N GLN A 362 25.69 -49.37 29.59
CA GLN A 362 26.81 -49.63 30.52
C GLN A 362 27.07 -48.49 31.55
N ARG A 363 27.17 -48.92 32.84
CA ARG A 363 27.88 -48.39 34.04
C ARG A 363 28.68 -47.07 33.89
N ARG A 364 28.78 -46.18 34.91
CA ARG A 364 29.29 -46.43 36.28
C ARG A 364 29.13 -45.20 37.23
N GLY A 365 29.21 -45.39 38.56
CA GLY A 365 29.15 -44.34 39.62
C GLY A 365 27.71 -44.12 40.13
N GLN A 366 27.35 -44.21 41.43
CA GLN A 366 27.82 -43.57 42.68
C GLN A 366 27.62 -42.03 42.66
N GLU A 367 27.02 -41.40 43.69
CA GLU A 367 26.82 -41.84 45.08
C GLU A 367 25.49 -41.37 45.74
N GLU A 368 25.40 -41.48 47.07
CA GLU A 368 24.23 -41.28 47.96
C GLU A 368 23.77 -39.79 48.06
N CYS A 369 22.66 -39.39 48.70
CA CYS A 369 21.98 -39.95 49.88
C CYS A 369 20.51 -39.47 50.09
N CYS A 370 19.74 -40.28 50.84
CA CYS A 370 18.56 -40.00 51.70
C CYS A 370 17.66 -38.75 51.49
N ARG A 371 16.33 -38.92 51.29
CA ARG A 371 15.23 -39.00 52.32
C ARG A 371 14.99 -37.68 53.11
N LYS A 372 13.76 -37.25 53.46
CA LYS A 372 12.38 -37.81 53.35
C LYS A 372 11.29 -36.71 53.53
N GLU A 373 10.07 -36.95 53.01
CA GLU A 373 8.72 -36.90 53.64
C GLU A 373 8.41 -35.95 54.86
N LEU A 374 7.20 -35.42 55.13
CA LEU A 374 5.83 -35.50 54.53
C LEU A 374 4.86 -34.42 55.12
N VAL A 375 4.03 -33.79 54.27
CA VAL A 375 2.59 -33.37 54.48
C VAL A 375 2.16 -32.37 55.59
N ALA A 376 1.05 -31.65 55.30
CA ALA A 376 0.34 -30.60 56.09
C ALA A 376 -0.88 -31.19 56.88
N PRO A 377 -2.03 -30.53 57.20
CA PRO A 377 -2.44 -29.10 57.20
C PRO A 377 -3.24 -28.63 58.46
N LYS A 378 -3.63 -27.33 58.56
CA LYS A 378 -4.97 -26.81 59.01
C LYS A 378 -5.04 -25.27 59.25
N SER A 379 -6.26 -24.76 59.38
CA SER A 379 -6.69 -23.38 59.75
C SER A 379 -7.75 -23.48 60.92
N PRO A 380 -8.62 -22.51 61.31
CA PRO A 380 -8.81 -21.06 60.97
C PRO A 380 -9.19 -20.11 62.17
N VAL A 381 -9.69 -18.89 61.86
CA VAL A 381 -10.63 -17.98 62.63
C VAL A 381 -10.12 -17.05 63.77
N LYS A 382 -10.46 -15.72 63.69
CA LYS A 382 -11.14 -14.81 64.70
C LYS A 382 -10.86 -13.30 64.46
N THR A 383 -11.83 -12.42 64.11
CA THR A 383 -12.88 -11.64 64.88
C THR A 383 -12.37 -10.45 65.73
N ALA A 384 -13.06 -9.29 65.95
CA ALA A 384 -14.21 -8.59 65.32
C ALA A 384 -14.33 -7.10 65.89
N PRO A 385 -15.47 -6.36 66.01
CA PRO A 385 -15.55 -4.95 65.52
C PRO A 385 -16.27 -3.90 66.44
N GLN A 386 -16.88 -2.85 65.81
CA GLN A 386 -17.82 -1.81 66.35
C GLN A 386 -17.17 -0.58 67.03
N THR A 387 -17.80 0.61 67.14
CA THR A 387 -19.18 1.15 66.86
C THR A 387 -19.04 2.41 65.93
N ILE A 388 -19.86 3.48 65.74
CA ILE A 388 -21.24 4.04 65.96
C ILE A 388 -21.31 5.32 65.04
N GLU A 389 -22.35 6.05 64.60
CA GLU A 389 -23.82 5.99 64.28
C GLU A 389 -24.14 7.33 63.50
N ALA A 390 -25.31 7.78 62.99
CA ALA A 390 -26.70 7.30 62.76
C ALA A 390 -27.48 8.30 61.82
N THR A 391 -28.53 7.86 61.11
CA THR A 391 -29.65 8.66 60.48
C THR A 391 -29.34 9.67 59.35
N LYS A 392 -30.25 10.07 58.42
CA LYS A 392 -31.65 9.69 58.08
C LYS A 392 -31.97 9.98 56.59
N GLU A 393 -33.12 9.51 56.08
CA GLU A 393 -33.64 9.78 54.72
C GLU A 393 -34.51 11.06 54.65
N GLU A 394 -34.59 11.73 53.48
CA GLU A 394 -35.85 11.97 52.72
C GLU A 394 -35.62 12.59 51.31
N LYS A 395 -36.69 12.94 50.58
CA LYS A 395 -36.69 13.17 49.11
C LYS A 395 -37.09 14.60 48.68
N ALA A 396 -36.52 15.01 47.53
CA ALA A 396 -37.06 15.84 46.43
C ALA A 396 -37.94 17.10 46.69
N GLU A 397 -37.64 18.22 46.01
CA GLU A 397 -38.42 18.65 44.82
C GLU A 397 -37.82 19.85 44.04
N VAL A 398 -38.54 20.32 43.01
CA VAL A 398 -38.12 21.20 41.89
C VAL A 398 -38.40 22.69 42.14
N ILE A 399 -37.46 23.62 41.80
CA ILE A 399 -37.78 25.04 41.47
C ILE A 399 -36.89 25.60 40.32
N ARG A 400 -37.53 26.43 39.48
CA ARG A 400 -37.01 27.50 38.57
C ARG A 400 -38.07 28.64 38.58
N PRO A 401 -37.82 29.89 38.12
CA PRO A 401 -36.56 30.65 37.95
C PRO A 401 -36.63 32.15 38.44
N LEU A 402 -35.50 32.88 38.33
CA LEU A 402 -35.41 34.37 38.18
C LEU A 402 -35.83 35.24 39.42
N PRO A 403 -35.54 36.57 39.52
CA PRO A 403 -35.16 37.56 38.48
C PRO A 403 -33.77 38.23 38.64
N ALA A 404 -33.51 39.29 37.84
CA ALA A 404 -32.25 40.02 37.75
C ALA A 404 -32.37 41.51 38.10
N VAL A 405 -31.24 42.15 38.45
CA VAL A 405 -31.04 43.61 38.55
C VAL A 405 -29.65 43.95 37.97
N ASN A 406 -29.50 45.14 37.37
CA ASN A 406 -28.33 45.54 36.59
C ASN A 406 -27.22 46.23 37.42
N GLU A 407 -25.99 46.17 36.87
CA GLU A 407 -24.84 47.12 36.91
C GLU A 407 -24.58 48.01 38.14
N PRO A 408 -23.29 48.19 38.50
CA PRO A 408 -22.53 49.26 37.83
C PRO A 408 -21.36 48.75 36.97
N LYS A 409 -21.03 49.48 35.90
CA LYS A 409 -19.88 49.21 35.04
C LYS A 409 -18.56 49.58 35.73
N SER A 410 -17.62 48.64 35.78
CA SER A 410 -16.20 48.90 36.07
C SER A 410 -15.37 48.63 34.83
N ASN A 411 -14.80 49.67 34.22
CA ASN A 411 -13.97 49.53 33.02
C ASN A 411 -12.71 48.71 33.34
N PHE A 412 -12.45 47.67 32.55
CA PHE A 412 -11.17 46.96 32.61
C PHE A 412 -10.16 47.67 31.70
N VAL A 413 -9.05 48.12 32.26
CA VAL A 413 -7.96 48.74 31.51
C VAL A 413 -7.13 47.64 30.86
N LEU A 414 -7.18 47.56 29.53
CA LEU A 414 -6.12 46.95 28.74
C LEU A 414 -4.93 47.92 28.72
N GLY A 415 -3.71 47.39 28.81
CA GLY A 415 -2.50 48.18 28.63
C GLY A 415 -2.20 48.28 27.14
N ASP A 416 -2.54 49.42 26.53
CA ASP A 416 -2.08 49.76 25.19
C ASP A 416 -0.59 50.10 25.24
N GLU A 417 0.25 49.31 24.57
CA GLU A 417 1.51 49.79 24.02
C GLU A 417 1.23 50.25 22.59
N ASP A 418 0.99 51.55 22.43
CA ASP A 418 0.65 52.21 21.16
C ASP A 418 1.78 52.11 20.12
N MET A 419 1.87 50.97 19.42
CA MET A 419 2.46 50.90 18.09
C MET A 419 1.48 51.55 17.10
N LEU A 420 1.51 52.88 17.05
CA LEU A 420 0.66 53.74 16.23
C LEU A 420 0.63 53.31 14.75
N PHE A 421 -0.37 52.52 14.39
CA PHE A 421 -0.78 52.37 12.99
C PHE A 421 -1.56 53.61 12.57
N GLU A 422 -0.84 54.63 12.07
CA GLU A 422 -1.47 55.71 11.32
C GLU A 422 -2.19 55.12 10.10
N THR A 423 -3.51 54.95 10.19
CA THR A 423 -4.36 54.75 9.01
C THR A 423 -4.26 56.00 8.15
N PRO A 424 -3.73 55.93 6.91
CA PRO A 424 -3.60 57.13 6.09
C PRO A 424 -4.98 57.67 5.74
N SER A 425 -5.37 58.79 6.33
CA SER A 425 -6.68 59.46 6.16
C SER A 425 -6.79 60.20 4.82
N GLY A 426 -6.23 59.62 3.76
CA GLY A 426 -6.28 60.11 2.39
C GLY A 426 -7.26 59.32 1.54
N SER A 427 -7.90 60.00 0.59
CA SER A 427 -8.58 59.34 -0.53
C SER A 427 -7.59 58.43 -1.27
N PRO A 428 -8.02 57.26 -1.80
CA PRO A 428 -7.14 56.40 -2.58
C PRO A 428 -6.51 57.20 -3.74
N PRO A 429 -5.20 57.06 -4.01
CA PRO A 429 -4.53 57.89 -4.98
C PRO A 429 -5.11 57.66 -6.38
N THR A 430 -5.30 58.73 -7.14
CA THR A 430 -5.84 58.69 -8.50
C THR A 430 -4.82 58.05 -9.44
N LEU A 431 -4.88 56.72 -9.58
CA LEU A 431 -4.01 55.96 -10.47
C LEU A 431 -4.27 56.34 -11.94
N PRO A 432 -3.23 56.44 -12.79
CA PRO A 432 -3.41 56.67 -14.22
C PRO A 432 -4.11 55.48 -14.90
N THR A 433 -4.84 55.75 -15.97
CA THR A 433 -5.58 54.73 -16.75
C THR A 433 -4.68 53.89 -17.65
N GLU A 434 -3.53 54.43 -18.06
CA GLU A 434 -2.51 53.73 -18.84
C GLU A 434 -1.28 53.44 -17.98
N PRO A 435 -0.57 52.31 -18.17
CA PRO A 435 0.60 51.96 -17.39
C PRO A 435 1.80 52.84 -17.74
N ARG A 436 2.46 53.39 -16.72
CA ARG A 436 3.68 54.20 -16.86
C ARG A 436 4.90 53.37 -17.29
N PRO A 437 5.97 54.00 -17.81
CA PRO A 437 7.25 53.36 -18.07
C PRO A 437 7.82 52.62 -16.84
N ILE A 438 8.62 51.59 -17.09
CA ILE A 438 9.20 50.72 -16.05
C ILE A 438 10.09 51.53 -15.10
N GLU A 439 10.85 52.47 -15.63
CA GLU A 439 11.77 53.35 -14.91
C GLU A 439 11.02 54.26 -13.92
N GLU A 440 9.89 54.82 -14.35
CA GLU A 440 9.01 55.62 -13.50
C GLU A 440 8.38 54.75 -12.41
N CYS A 441 7.87 53.56 -12.77
CA CYS A 441 7.31 52.60 -11.81
C CYS A 441 8.35 52.15 -10.75
N VAL A 442 9.61 51.96 -11.14
CA VAL A 442 10.73 51.68 -10.22
C VAL A 442 11.01 52.88 -9.32
N SER A 443 10.93 54.11 -9.82
CA SER A 443 11.12 55.31 -8.99
C SER A 443 10.02 55.47 -7.93
N ILE A 444 8.78 55.17 -8.29
CA ILE A 444 7.61 55.20 -7.39
C ILE A 444 7.73 54.12 -6.32
N LEU A 445 8.08 52.88 -6.70
CA LEU A 445 8.28 51.77 -5.77
C LEU A 445 9.40 52.04 -4.75
N LYS A 446 10.47 52.74 -5.17
CA LYS A 446 11.62 53.08 -4.32
C LYS A 446 11.43 54.34 -3.47
N ASN A 447 10.43 55.17 -3.76
CA ASN A 447 10.16 56.38 -2.98
C ASN A 447 9.47 56.00 -1.64
N PRO A 448 10.06 56.32 -0.47
CA PRO A 448 9.50 55.96 0.84
C PRO A 448 8.11 56.54 1.11
N GLU A 449 7.77 57.70 0.54
CA GLU A 449 6.48 58.36 0.73
C GLU A 449 5.38 57.75 -0.17
N MET A 450 5.77 57.14 -1.30
CA MET A 450 4.83 56.49 -2.22
C MET A 450 4.66 55.00 -1.94
N GLY A 451 5.58 54.17 -2.41
CA GLY A 451 5.46 52.70 -2.38
C GLY A 451 4.39 52.12 -3.32
N ALA A 452 4.14 50.81 -3.20
CA ALA A 452 3.32 50.04 -4.14
C ALA A 452 1.85 50.51 -4.28
N ARG A 453 1.30 51.18 -3.26
CA ARG A 453 -0.06 51.77 -3.29
C ARG A 453 -0.29 52.82 -4.38
N PHE A 454 0.78 53.40 -4.95
CA PHE A 454 0.72 54.35 -6.07
C PHE A 454 0.91 53.71 -7.46
N LEU A 455 1.07 52.38 -7.53
CA LEU A 455 1.14 51.60 -8.77
C LEU A 455 -0.17 50.87 -9.02
N SER A 456 -0.57 50.76 -10.28
CA SER A 456 -1.63 49.85 -10.73
C SER A 456 -1.14 48.40 -10.74
N ASP A 457 -2.06 47.43 -10.70
CA ASP A 457 -1.70 46.01 -10.77
C ASP A 457 -0.96 45.64 -12.08
N MET A 458 -1.25 46.32 -13.19
CA MET A 458 -0.56 46.10 -14.46
C MET A 458 0.89 46.58 -14.42
N GLU A 459 1.16 47.70 -13.75
CA GLU A 459 2.52 48.20 -13.54
C GLU A 459 3.32 47.27 -12.62
N VAL A 460 2.70 46.77 -11.53
CA VAL A 460 3.35 45.75 -10.67
C VAL A 460 3.62 44.46 -11.44
N ILE A 461 2.70 43.98 -12.27
CA ILE A 461 2.94 42.82 -13.15
C ILE A 461 4.10 43.07 -14.11
N SER A 462 4.21 44.27 -14.68
CA SER A 462 5.34 44.69 -15.52
C SER A 462 6.67 44.64 -14.74
N LEU A 463 6.70 45.19 -13.52
CA LEU A 463 7.87 45.16 -12.63
C LEU A 463 8.29 43.75 -12.19
N VAL A 464 7.36 42.81 -12.05
CA VAL A 464 7.70 41.40 -11.80
C VAL A 464 8.26 40.73 -13.06
N ASN A 465 7.66 40.98 -14.23
CA ASN A 465 8.13 40.45 -15.50
C ASN A 465 9.53 40.98 -15.89
N SER A 466 9.84 42.24 -15.59
CA SER A 466 11.18 42.83 -15.75
C SER A 466 12.17 42.47 -14.62
N LYS A 467 11.75 41.63 -13.66
CA LYS A 467 12.55 41.15 -12.52
C LYS A 467 12.95 42.22 -11.49
N HIS A 468 12.30 43.39 -11.48
CA HIS A 468 12.49 44.38 -10.41
C HIS A 468 11.78 44.00 -9.11
N ILE A 469 10.67 43.24 -9.19
CA ILE A 469 10.00 42.63 -8.04
C ILE A 469 10.12 41.11 -8.14
N PRO A 470 10.69 40.40 -7.15
CA PRO A 470 10.66 38.94 -7.12
C PRO A 470 9.23 38.44 -6.85
N GLY A 471 8.65 37.65 -7.77
CA GLY A 471 7.24 37.23 -7.70
C GLY A 471 6.83 36.40 -6.46
N TYR A 472 7.80 35.88 -5.69
CA TYR A 472 7.57 35.20 -4.40
C TYR A 472 7.52 36.17 -3.19
N LYS A 473 7.81 37.47 -3.39
CA LYS A 473 7.78 38.52 -2.35
C LYS A 473 6.58 39.46 -2.44
N LEU A 474 5.63 39.22 -3.35
CA LEU A 474 4.52 40.13 -3.63
C LEU A 474 3.74 40.52 -2.36
N GLU A 475 3.39 39.56 -1.52
CA GLU A 475 2.63 39.76 -0.27
C GLU A 475 3.40 40.58 0.79
N ALA A 476 4.72 40.70 0.65
CA ALA A 476 5.61 41.46 1.53
C ALA A 476 6.13 42.77 0.88
N MET A 477 5.73 43.06 -0.36
CA MET A 477 6.11 44.28 -1.10
C MET A 477 4.91 45.12 -1.55
N MET A 478 3.69 44.55 -1.55
CA MET A 478 2.44 45.30 -1.69
C MET A 478 2.00 45.87 -0.35
N GLU A 479 1.12 46.87 -0.37
CA GLU A 479 0.54 47.51 0.82
C GLU A 479 -0.37 46.58 1.63
N THR A 480 -0.87 45.49 1.03
CA THR A 480 -1.54 44.39 1.74
C THR A 480 -1.11 43.03 1.19
N PRO A 481 -1.02 41.99 2.03
CA PRO A 481 -0.80 40.61 1.58
C PRO A 481 -1.85 40.12 0.58
N GLU A 482 -3.14 40.45 0.77
CA GLU A 482 -4.20 40.06 -0.17
C GLU A 482 -3.95 40.63 -1.58
N ARG A 483 -3.49 41.90 -1.70
CA ARG A 483 -3.14 42.45 -3.01
C ARG A 483 -1.98 41.69 -3.67
N GLY A 484 -1.00 41.23 -2.89
CA GLY A 484 0.05 40.34 -3.39
C GLY A 484 -0.52 39.03 -3.98
N VAL A 485 -1.49 38.43 -3.30
CA VAL A 485 -2.23 37.24 -3.76
C VAL A 485 -3.06 37.54 -5.01
N VAL A 486 -3.78 38.68 -5.07
CA VAL A 486 -4.52 39.15 -6.27
C VAL A 486 -3.60 39.25 -7.48
N ILE A 487 -2.45 39.89 -7.32
CA ILE A 487 -1.50 40.13 -8.41
C ILE A 487 -0.90 38.79 -8.87
N ARG A 488 -0.53 37.88 -7.95
CA ARG A 488 -0.07 36.53 -8.34
C ARG A 488 -1.16 35.76 -9.08
N ARG A 489 -2.42 35.83 -8.65
CA ARG A 489 -3.55 35.20 -9.36
C ARG A 489 -3.69 35.76 -10.79
N LYS A 490 -3.63 37.08 -10.98
CA LYS A 490 -3.63 37.72 -12.31
C LYS A 490 -2.46 37.25 -13.18
N MET A 491 -1.24 37.19 -12.64
CA MET A 491 -0.05 36.68 -13.32
C MET A 491 -0.12 35.18 -13.69
N LEU A 492 -0.88 34.39 -12.92
CA LEU A 492 -1.07 32.97 -13.15
C LEU A 492 -2.17 32.72 -14.18
N THR A 493 -3.26 33.50 -14.17
CA THR A 493 -4.40 33.39 -15.10
C THR A 493 -3.98 33.35 -16.58
N SER A 494 -3.00 34.15 -17.00
CA SER A 494 -2.50 34.17 -18.39
C SER A 494 -1.59 32.98 -18.76
N LYS A 495 -1.29 32.10 -17.80
CA LYS A 495 -0.44 30.90 -17.96
C LYS A 495 -1.21 29.59 -17.77
N LEU A 496 -2.50 29.66 -17.44
CA LEU A 496 -3.36 28.49 -17.26
C LEU A 496 -4.10 28.15 -18.57
N PRO A 497 -4.38 26.86 -18.86
CA PRO A 497 -5.19 26.45 -20.01
C PRO A 497 -6.62 27.01 -20.01
N SER A 498 -7.12 27.47 -18.86
CA SER A 498 -8.41 28.15 -18.72
C SER A 498 -8.28 29.35 -17.80
N ALA A 499 -8.56 30.54 -18.33
CA ALA A 499 -8.50 31.79 -17.57
C ALA A 499 -9.50 31.84 -16.40
N SER A 500 -10.60 31.09 -16.48
CA SER A 500 -11.62 31.03 -15.43
C SER A 500 -11.31 30.03 -14.31
N ALA A 501 -10.24 29.24 -14.40
CA ALA A 501 -9.92 28.16 -13.45
C ALA A 501 -9.81 28.62 -11.98
N LEU A 502 -9.33 29.84 -11.73
CA LEU A 502 -9.19 30.38 -10.37
C LEU A 502 -10.48 30.99 -9.80
N THR A 503 -11.56 31.10 -10.58
CA THR A 503 -12.75 31.92 -10.24
C THR A 503 -13.40 31.53 -8.92
N CYS A 504 -13.56 30.23 -8.67
CA CYS A 504 -14.21 29.70 -7.46
C CYS A 504 -13.20 29.13 -6.45
N LEU A 505 -11.90 29.41 -6.61
CA LEU A 505 -10.87 29.26 -5.56
C LEU A 505 -10.83 30.56 -4.74
N PRO A 506 -11.31 30.59 -3.49
CA PRO A 506 -11.40 31.80 -2.69
C PRO A 506 -10.02 32.31 -2.26
N TYR A 507 -9.93 33.61 -2.03
CA TYR A 507 -8.69 34.28 -1.62
C TYR A 507 -8.91 35.57 -0.81
N LYS A 508 -10.16 36.03 -0.68
CA LYS A 508 -10.47 37.28 0.02
C LYS A 508 -10.72 37.06 1.49
N ASP A 509 -10.60 38.14 2.26
CA ASP A 509 -11.08 38.25 3.63
C ASP A 509 -10.44 37.19 4.56
N TYR A 510 -9.19 36.86 4.27
CA TYR A 510 -8.39 35.86 4.97
C TYR A 510 -7.08 36.49 5.46
N ASP A 511 -6.74 36.25 6.72
CA ASP A 511 -5.53 36.80 7.32
C ASP A 511 -4.25 36.05 6.86
N TYR A 512 -3.71 36.51 5.74
CA TYR A 512 -2.44 36.04 5.22
C TYR A 512 -1.22 36.45 6.06
N SER A 513 -1.32 37.40 7.00
CA SER A 513 -0.16 37.79 7.82
C SER A 513 0.31 36.64 8.72
N GLN A 514 -0.61 35.77 9.16
CA GLN A 514 -0.31 34.55 9.92
C GLN A 514 0.31 33.43 9.05
N VAL A 515 0.16 33.49 7.72
CA VAL A 515 0.65 32.47 6.77
C VAL A 515 2.03 32.81 6.22
N MET A 516 2.29 34.09 5.89
CA MET A 516 3.52 34.51 5.24
C MET A 516 4.77 34.18 6.09
N GLY A 517 5.77 33.57 5.44
CA GLY A 517 7.03 33.17 6.09
C GLY A 517 6.90 32.09 7.18
N THR A 518 5.69 31.53 7.39
CA THR A 518 5.38 30.66 8.53
C THR A 518 4.69 29.35 8.13
N CYS A 519 3.81 29.38 7.12
CA CYS A 519 2.97 28.24 6.75
C CYS A 519 2.87 27.95 5.24
N CYS A 520 3.04 28.95 4.36
CA CYS A 520 2.97 28.73 2.91
C CYS A 520 3.64 29.86 2.11
N GLU A 521 4.22 29.51 0.96
CA GLU A 521 4.82 30.42 -0.03
C GLU A 521 4.03 30.40 -1.34
N ASN A 522 4.19 31.44 -2.17
CA ASN A 522 3.53 31.56 -3.48
C ASN A 522 1.99 31.46 -3.43
N VAL A 523 1.39 31.96 -2.36
CA VAL A 523 -0.05 31.88 -2.07
C VAL A 523 -0.92 32.41 -3.21
N ILE A 524 -1.98 31.67 -3.57
CA ILE A 524 -2.96 32.04 -4.62
C ILE A 524 -4.42 32.02 -4.13
N GLY A 525 -4.64 31.83 -2.83
CA GLY A 525 -5.95 31.62 -2.22
C GLY A 525 -5.88 30.71 -1.01
N TYR A 526 -7.03 30.15 -0.62
CA TYR A 526 -7.14 29.09 0.38
C TYR A 526 -8.13 28.02 -0.09
N MET A 527 -8.08 26.82 0.52
CA MET A 527 -8.98 25.71 0.19
C MET A 527 -9.94 25.44 1.35
N PRO A 528 -11.24 25.74 1.24
CA PRO A 528 -12.22 25.36 2.24
C PRO A 528 -12.38 23.85 2.33
N VAL A 529 -12.18 23.28 3.52
CA VAL A 529 -12.48 21.87 3.82
C VAL A 529 -13.66 21.84 4.80
N PRO A 530 -14.74 21.08 4.55
CA PRO A 530 -15.87 21.01 5.47
C PRO A 530 -15.46 20.47 6.84
N VAL A 531 -15.78 21.20 7.91
CA VAL A 531 -15.53 20.77 9.29
C VAL A 531 -16.84 20.27 9.91
N GLY A 532 -16.89 18.97 10.20
CA GLY A 532 -17.93 18.36 11.02
C GLY A 532 -17.50 18.22 12.49
N VAL A 533 -18.42 17.79 13.34
CA VAL A 533 -18.16 17.49 14.76
C VAL A 533 -18.68 16.10 15.13
N ALA A 534 -17.92 15.36 15.91
CA ALA A 534 -18.31 14.07 16.48
C ALA A 534 -18.20 14.11 18.01
N GLY A 535 -19.28 13.77 18.72
CA GLY A 535 -19.30 13.76 20.18
C GLY A 535 -20.70 13.73 20.83
N PRO A 536 -20.77 13.83 22.17
CA PRO A 536 -19.62 13.92 23.08
C PRO A 536 -18.83 12.60 23.13
N LEU A 537 -17.50 12.69 22.97
CA LEU A 537 -16.58 11.60 23.27
C LEU A 537 -16.28 11.63 24.78
N LEU A 538 -16.74 10.63 25.52
CA LEU A 538 -16.49 10.47 26.95
C LEU A 538 -15.15 9.73 27.15
N LEU A 539 -14.14 10.44 27.65
CA LEU A 539 -12.74 10.01 27.74
C LEU A 539 -12.09 10.50 29.04
N ASP A 540 -11.48 9.60 29.81
CA ASP A 540 -10.80 9.92 31.09
C ASP A 540 -11.69 10.77 32.04
N GLY A 541 -13.00 10.51 32.06
CA GLY A 541 -14.00 11.25 32.84
C GLY A 541 -14.41 12.62 32.28
N LYS A 542 -13.85 13.07 31.16
CA LYS A 542 -14.18 14.33 30.47
C LYS A 542 -14.99 14.08 29.20
N GLN A 543 -15.71 15.10 28.71
CA GLN A 543 -16.40 15.05 27.42
C GLN A 543 -15.74 16.00 26.41
N PHE A 544 -15.50 15.50 25.20
CA PHE A 544 -14.92 16.27 24.09
C PHE A 544 -15.86 16.33 22.89
N GLN A 545 -15.92 17.49 22.22
CA GLN A 545 -16.59 17.65 20.93
C GLN A 545 -15.52 17.73 19.86
N VAL A 546 -15.32 16.66 19.08
CA VAL A 546 -14.13 16.49 18.25
C VAL A 546 -14.35 17.09 16.86
N PRO A 547 -13.60 18.13 16.45
CA PRO A 547 -13.68 18.69 15.11
C PRO A 547 -12.99 17.78 14.11
N MET A 548 -13.62 17.58 12.94
CA MET A 548 -13.16 16.70 11.88
C MET A 548 -13.31 17.39 10.52
N ALA A 549 -12.20 17.80 9.90
CA ALA A 549 -12.18 18.42 8.58
C ALA A 549 -12.06 17.33 7.50
N THR A 550 -13.09 17.11 6.70
CA THR A 550 -13.11 16.05 5.68
C THR A 550 -14.10 16.31 4.55
N THR A 551 -13.81 15.74 3.39
CA THR A 551 -14.73 15.63 2.24
C THR A 551 -15.33 14.22 2.10
N GLU A 552 -14.94 13.26 2.95
CA GLU A 552 -15.47 11.89 2.91
C GLU A 552 -16.87 11.81 3.55
N GLY A 553 -17.89 11.49 2.75
CA GLY A 553 -19.23 11.21 3.24
C GLY A 553 -19.27 9.96 4.14
N CYS A 554 -20.17 9.96 5.12
CA CYS A 554 -20.25 9.02 6.26
C CYS A 554 -19.21 9.19 7.37
N LEU A 555 -18.00 9.70 7.14
CA LEU A 555 -16.89 9.61 8.12
C LEU A 555 -17.28 10.16 9.50
N VAL A 556 -17.63 11.45 9.58
CA VAL A 556 -17.99 12.12 10.85
C VAL A 556 -19.20 11.45 11.51
N ALA A 557 -20.20 11.02 10.74
CA ALA A 557 -21.39 10.34 11.25
C ALA A 557 -21.07 8.96 11.84
N SER A 558 -20.12 8.23 11.25
CA SER A 558 -19.63 6.95 11.76
C SER A 558 -18.84 7.14 13.06
N THR A 559 -17.92 8.10 13.11
CA THR A 559 -17.19 8.45 14.34
C THR A 559 -18.14 8.85 15.46
N ASN A 560 -19.15 9.68 15.15
CA ASN A 560 -20.15 10.12 16.12
C ASN A 560 -20.99 8.95 16.69
N ARG A 561 -21.32 7.96 15.85
CA ARG A 561 -21.96 6.70 16.28
C ARG A 561 -21.05 5.87 17.18
N GLY A 562 -19.74 5.88 16.94
CA GLY A 562 -18.73 5.32 17.83
C GLY A 562 -18.70 6.00 19.20
N CYS A 563 -18.61 7.34 19.22
CA CYS A 563 -18.65 8.15 20.45
C CYS A 563 -19.92 7.84 21.27
N ARG A 564 -21.08 7.69 20.61
CA ARG A 564 -22.34 7.31 21.25
C ARG A 564 -22.30 5.92 21.87
N ALA A 565 -21.63 4.94 21.26
CA ALA A 565 -21.47 3.61 21.84
C ALA A 565 -20.54 3.63 23.06
N ILE A 566 -19.40 4.32 22.97
CA ILE A 566 -18.44 4.51 24.07
C ILE A 566 -19.11 5.19 25.27
N ALA A 567 -19.83 6.30 25.05
CA ALA A 567 -20.51 7.04 26.10
C ALA A 567 -21.61 6.22 26.81
N LEU A 568 -22.26 5.28 26.11
CA LEU A 568 -23.22 4.34 26.70
C LEU A 568 -22.56 3.13 27.40
N GLY A 569 -21.26 2.88 27.16
CA GLY A 569 -20.46 1.92 27.91
C GLY A 569 -19.81 2.48 29.19
N GLY A 570 -20.07 3.76 29.51
CA GLY A 570 -19.45 4.46 30.65
C GLY A 570 -18.22 5.30 30.30
N GLY A 571 -17.79 5.28 29.04
CA GLY A 571 -16.64 6.05 28.54
C GLY A 571 -15.44 5.18 28.15
N ALA A 572 -14.40 5.85 27.67
CA ALA A 572 -13.10 5.26 27.38
C ALA A 572 -12.02 5.75 28.37
N SER A 573 -11.00 4.93 28.62
CA SER A 573 -9.80 5.30 29.38
C SER A 573 -8.59 5.34 28.45
N SER A 574 -7.66 6.28 28.65
CA SER A 574 -6.46 6.38 27.81
C SER A 574 -5.20 6.77 28.57
N ARG A 575 -4.05 6.29 28.10
CA ARG A 575 -2.74 6.58 28.70
C ARG A 575 -1.72 6.93 27.63
N ILE A 576 -0.86 7.90 27.94
CA ILE A 576 0.37 8.15 27.18
C ILE A 576 1.46 7.26 27.76
N LEU A 577 2.09 6.47 26.90
CA LEU A 577 3.13 5.49 27.24
C LEU A 577 4.54 6.07 27.03
N ALA A 578 4.71 6.96 26.06
CA ALA A 578 5.95 7.69 25.79
C ALA A 578 5.67 9.05 25.12
N ASP A 579 6.59 10.00 25.30
CA ASP A 579 6.50 11.38 24.82
C ASP A 579 7.89 11.87 24.38
N GLY A 580 8.26 11.63 23.12
CA GLY A 580 9.56 12.04 22.57
C GLY A 580 9.59 12.01 21.04
N MET A 581 9.77 13.19 20.43
CA MET A 581 9.97 13.36 18.99
C MET A 581 11.41 13.00 18.60
N THR A 582 11.64 12.60 17.34
CA THR A 582 12.92 12.05 16.89
C THR A 582 13.50 12.69 15.63
N ARG A 583 14.83 12.70 15.56
CA ARG A 583 15.64 12.99 14.37
C ARG A 583 16.75 11.96 14.26
N GLY A 584 16.92 11.40 13.07
CA GLY A 584 17.91 10.37 12.77
C GLY A 584 18.84 10.81 11.63
N PRO A 585 19.89 11.60 11.91
CA PRO A 585 20.98 11.86 10.99
C PRO A 585 21.70 10.60 10.54
N VAL A 586 22.44 10.74 9.44
CA VAL A 586 23.49 9.81 9.04
C VAL A 586 24.82 10.55 8.98
N VAL A 587 25.81 9.99 9.65
CA VAL A 587 27.20 10.44 9.67
C VAL A 587 28.10 9.33 9.14
N GLN A 588 29.31 9.67 8.72
CA GLN A 588 30.22 8.77 8.05
C GLN A 588 31.66 8.98 8.53
N LEU A 589 32.40 7.89 8.71
CA LEU A 589 33.81 7.89 9.13
C LEU A 589 34.69 7.22 8.05
N PRO A 590 36.03 7.28 8.15
CA PRO A 590 36.92 6.63 7.18
C PRO A 590 36.76 5.10 7.17
N SER A 591 36.59 4.48 8.34
CA SER A 591 36.44 3.02 8.48
C SER A 591 35.21 2.59 9.31
N ALA A 592 34.83 1.32 9.17
CA ALA A 592 33.78 0.71 9.99
C ALA A 592 34.20 0.51 11.46
N CYS A 593 35.49 0.32 11.72
CA CYS A 593 36.03 0.21 13.08
C CYS A 593 35.84 1.52 13.86
N GLN A 594 36.21 2.65 13.26
CA GLN A 594 36.00 3.98 13.86
C GLN A 594 34.52 4.31 14.03
N ALA A 595 33.65 3.89 13.09
CA ALA A 595 32.20 4.02 13.28
C ALA A 595 31.68 3.21 14.49
N ALA A 596 32.31 2.08 14.82
CA ALA A 596 32.02 1.31 16.03
C ALA A 596 32.61 1.93 17.30
N GLU A 597 33.78 2.57 17.22
CA GLU A 597 34.39 3.36 18.31
C GLU A 597 33.49 4.55 18.70
N VAL A 598 33.03 5.34 17.72
CA VAL A 598 32.07 6.43 17.96
C VAL A 598 30.75 5.91 18.53
N ARG A 599 30.28 4.75 18.07
CA ARG A 599 29.09 4.10 18.64
C ARG A 599 29.31 3.77 20.12
N ALA A 600 30.41 3.10 20.47
CA ALA A 600 30.72 2.72 21.85
C ALA A 600 30.88 3.94 22.76
N TRP A 601 31.46 5.03 22.26
CA TRP A 601 31.53 6.31 22.98
C TRP A 601 30.14 6.92 23.20
N LEU A 602 29.28 6.95 22.17
CA LEU A 602 27.89 7.45 22.29
C LEU A 602 26.99 6.59 23.19
N GLU A 603 27.29 5.30 23.33
CA GLU A 603 26.63 4.36 24.26
C GLU A 603 27.20 4.43 25.69
N SER A 604 28.31 5.16 25.91
CA SER A 604 28.88 5.41 27.24
C SER A 604 28.16 6.55 27.98
N GLU A 605 28.19 6.53 29.32
CA GLU A 605 27.59 7.59 30.15
C GLU A 605 28.21 8.96 29.86
N GLU A 606 29.53 9.04 29.66
CA GLU A 606 30.24 10.29 29.35
C GLU A 606 29.85 10.85 27.98
N GLY A 607 29.91 10.03 26.92
CA GLY A 607 29.56 10.46 25.57
C GLY A 607 28.10 10.86 25.45
N PHE A 608 27.17 10.07 26.02
CA PHE A 608 25.75 10.45 26.07
C PHE A 608 25.53 11.76 26.84
N LYS A 609 26.18 11.96 27.99
CA LYS A 609 26.08 13.18 28.80
C LYS A 609 26.60 14.42 28.06
N ASN A 610 27.75 14.31 27.40
CA ASN A 610 28.36 15.40 26.63
C ASN A 610 27.44 15.81 25.45
N ILE A 611 26.88 14.83 24.75
CA ILE A 611 25.95 15.05 23.63
C ILE A 611 24.59 15.58 24.10
N LYS A 612 24.08 15.08 25.23
CA LYS A 612 22.86 15.59 25.88
C LYS A 612 23.00 17.06 26.29
N GLN A 613 24.15 17.45 26.84
CA GLN A 613 24.40 18.86 27.21
C GLN A 613 24.38 19.78 25.98
N ALA A 614 25.05 19.37 24.88
CA ALA A 614 25.02 20.12 23.62
C ALA A 614 23.60 20.22 23.02
N PHE A 615 22.84 19.13 23.05
CA PHE A 615 21.45 19.08 22.56
C PHE A 615 20.50 19.98 23.37
N ASP A 616 20.47 19.79 24.70
CA ASP A 616 19.49 20.42 25.59
C ASP A 616 19.71 21.94 25.72
N ASN A 617 20.95 22.43 25.53
CA ASN A 617 21.27 23.86 25.50
C ASN A 617 20.59 24.62 24.36
N THR A 618 20.10 23.94 23.31
CA THR A 618 19.50 24.60 22.15
C THR A 618 18.07 25.14 22.38
N SER A 619 17.37 24.65 23.41
CA SER A 619 15.98 25.01 23.73
C SER A 619 15.60 24.68 25.18
N ARG A 620 14.81 25.57 25.81
CA ARG A 620 14.27 25.36 27.17
C ARG A 620 13.39 24.10 27.32
N PHE A 621 12.85 23.57 26.22
CA PHE A 621 11.99 22.38 26.22
C PHE A 621 12.68 21.10 25.70
N ALA A 622 13.78 21.23 24.96
CA ALA A 622 14.51 20.10 24.41
C ALA A 622 15.21 19.32 25.53
N ARG A 623 14.79 18.08 25.79
CA ARG A 623 15.39 17.20 26.81
C ARG A 623 15.63 15.83 26.22
N LEU A 624 16.86 15.58 25.76
CA LEU A 624 17.29 14.31 25.16
C LEU A 624 17.11 13.18 26.17
N GLU A 625 16.32 12.17 25.81
CA GLU A 625 15.99 11.04 26.68
C GLU A 625 16.85 9.81 26.35
N LYS A 626 16.99 9.49 25.07
CA LYS A 626 17.83 8.37 24.60
C LYS A 626 18.42 8.61 23.22
N LEU A 627 19.48 7.89 22.92
CA LEU A 627 19.97 7.63 21.57
C LEU A 627 19.66 6.17 21.20
N LEU A 628 19.34 5.91 19.94
CA LEU A 628 19.35 4.56 19.35
C LEU A 628 20.22 4.60 18.09
N ILE A 629 21.20 3.70 18.00
CA ILE A 629 22.31 3.84 17.05
C ILE A 629 22.41 2.60 16.14
N GLY A 630 22.22 2.82 14.84
CA GLY A 630 22.42 1.81 13.80
C GLY A 630 23.74 2.01 13.07
N LEU A 631 24.51 0.95 12.83
CA LEU A 631 25.77 0.98 12.08
C LEU A 631 25.62 0.18 10.78
N ALA A 632 26.09 0.74 9.66
CA ALA A 632 26.11 0.08 8.37
C ALA A 632 27.44 0.36 7.64
N GLY A 633 28.40 -0.55 7.78
CA GLY A 633 29.78 -0.33 7.34
C GLY A 633 30.39 0.88 8.07
N ARG A 634 30.88 1.87 7.31
CA ARG A 634 31.44 3.12 7.84
C ARG A 634 30.41 4.25 8.06
N ASN A 635 29.12 3.97 7.89
CA ASN A 635 28.02 4.90 8.17
C ASN A 635 27.40 4.60 9.54
N LEU A 636 27.08 5.65 10.28
CA LEU A 636 26.43 5.60 11.58
C LEU A 636 25.14 6.43 11.56
N TYR A 637 24.02 5.84 11.97
CA TYR A 637 22.70 6.43 12.02
C TYR A 637 22.31 6.63 13.49
N ILE A 638 22.19 7.87 13.93
CA ILE A 638 22.02 8.21 15.36
C ILE A 638 20.61 8.77 15.55
N ARG A 639 19.67 7.98 16.09
CA ARG A 639 18.30 8.41 16.38
C ARG A 639 18.24 9.12 17.73
N PHE A 640 18.27 10.45 17.70
CA PHE A 640 18.00 11.30 18.86
C PHE A 640 16.51 11.25 19.19
N GLN A 641 16.14 11.00 20.45
CA GLN A 641 14.76 11.11 20.95
C GLN A 641 14.69 12.06 22.14
N SER A 642 13.78 13.04 22.09
CA SER A 642 13.73 14.14 23.06
C SER A 642 12.33 14.75 23.20
N ARG A 643 12.03 15.26 24.39
CA ARG A 643 10.78 16.02 24.65
C ARG A 643 10.80 17.38 23.95
N THR A 644 9.61 17.86 23.59
CA THR A 644 9.42 19.10 22.81
C THR A 644 8.43 20.08 23.44
N GLY A 645 7.94 19.78 24.65
CA GLY A 645 6.83 20.50 25.27
C GLY A 645 5.55 20.31 24.45
N ASP A 646 4.77 21.37 24.28
CA ASP A 646 3.51 21.33 23.51
C ASP A 646 3.70 21.45 21.99
N ALA A 647 4.92 21.72 21.50
CA ALA A 647 5.19 21.71 20.08
C ALA A 647 5.38 20.27 19.56
N MET A 648 4.92 19.99 18.33
CA MET A 648 5.29 18.75 17.60
C MET A 648 6.82 18.67 17.43
N GLY A 649 7.46 19.84 17.27
CA GLY A 649 8.84 20.06 17.71
C GLY A 649 9.94 19.65 16.73
N MET A 650 9.62 19.20 15.53
CA MET A 650 10.62 18.76 14.53
C MET A 650 11.74 19.77 14.23
N ASN A 651 11.47 21.08 14.24
CA ASN A 651 12.48 22.13 14.08
C ASN A 651 13.37 22.28 15.34
N MET A 652 12.79 22.07 16.53
CA MET A 652 13.51 22.09 17.80
C MET A 652 14.47 20.91 17.90
N ILE A 653 14.02 19.71 17.49
CA ILE A 653 14.84 18.51 17.45
C ILE A 653 15.96 18.64 16.40
N SER A 654 15.69 19.16 15.19
CA SER A 654 16.74 19.42 14.19
C SER A 654 17.86 20.30 14.76
N LYS A 655 17.51 21.44 15.37
CA LYS A 655 18.50 22.36 15.97
C LYS A 655 19.31 21.68 17.08
N GLY A 656 18.64 20.89 17.95
CA GLY A 656 19.30 20.09 18.99
C GLY A 656 20.29 19.08 18.39
N THR A 657 19.88 18.37 17.34
CA THR A 657 20.73 17.42 16.60
C THR A 657 21.90 18.11 15.92
N GLU A 658 21.72 19.28 15.29
CA GLU A 658 22.81 20.02 14.65
C GLU A 658 23.90 20.42 15.66
N GLN A 659 23.51 20.96 16.82
CA GLN A 659 24.45 21.30 17.89
C GLN A 659 25.13 20.07 18.51
N ALA A 660 24.40 18.96 18.65
CA ALA A 660 24.94 17.69 19.10
C ALA A 660 25.93 17.07 18.10
N LEU A 661 25.66 17.19 16.80
CA LEU A 661 26.57 16.72 15.75
C LEU A 661 27.84 17.60 15.67
N ALA A 662 27.72 18.91 15.82
CA ALA A 662 28.89 19.79 15.94
C ALA A 662 29.79 19.38 17.12
N ARG A 663 29.19 19.16 18.32
CA ARG A 663 29.91 18.64 19.50
C ARG A 663 30.55 17.26 19.24
N LEU A 664 29.91 16.40 18.44
CA LEU A 664 30.46 15.10 18.07
C LEU A 664 31.64 15.20 17.08
N GLN A 665 31.64 16.21 16.20
CA GLN A 665 32.76 16.48 15.29
C GLN A 665 33.98 17.10 15.99
N GLU A 666 33.80 17.79 17.13
CA GLU A 666 34.90 18.22 17.99
C GLU A 666 35.65 17.02 18.60
N GLU A 667 34.90 16.02 19.08
CA GLU A 667 35.48 14.79 19.67
C GLU A 667 36.05 13.84 18.60
N PHE A 668 35.43 13.80 17.41
CA PHE A 668 35.84 12.95 16.29
C PHE A 668 36.00 13.77 15.00
N PRO A 669 37.15 14.46 14.78
CA PRO A 669 37.35 15.34 13.63
C PRO A 669 37.26 14.66 12.25
N GLU A 670 37.42 13.33 12.17
CA GLU A 670 37.24 12.56 10.94
C GLU A 670 35.77 12.24 10.61
N LEU A 671 34.83 12.62 11.48
CA LEU A 671 33.40 12.38 11.31
C LEU A 671 32.77 13.39 10.35
N HIS A 672 32.28 12.90 9.23
CA HIS A 672 31.57 13.68 8.22
C HIS A 672 30.06 13.54 8.38
N VAL A 673 29.35 14.63 8.67
CA VAL A 673 27.89 14.67 8.66
C VAL A 673 27.38 14.64 7.21
N LEU A 674 26.81 13.52 6.78
CA LEU A 674 26.24 13.39 5.43
C LEU A 674 24.86 14.06 5.33
N ALA A 675 24.01 13.88 6.34
CA ALA A 675 22.72 14.57 6.43
C ALA A 675 22.17 14.58 7.86
N VAL A 676 21.57 15.71 8.28
CA VAL A 676 20.83 15.83 9.55
C VAL A 676 19.63 14.86 9.64
N SER A 677 19.15 14.33 8.51
CA SER A 677 18.02 13.39 8.43
C SER A 677 18.30 12.26 7.44
N GLY A 678 19.13 11.28 7.83
CA GLY A 678 19.41 10.04 7.11
C GLY A 678 18.26 9.03 7.12
N ASN A 679 17.00 9.49 7.04
CA ASN A 679 15.75 8.73 7.16
C ASN A 679 15.55 7.87 8.42
N TYR A 680 16.50 7.77 9.34
CA TYR A 680 16.40 6.97 10.58
C TYR A 680 15.57 7.63 11.71
N CYS A 681 14.76 8.66 11.39
CA CYS A 681 13.88 9.33 12.36
C CYS A 681 12.71 8.43 12.80
N THR A 682 11.84 7.91 11.93
CA THR A 682 11.67 8.19 10.49
C THR A 682 10.51 9.18 10.28
N ASP A 683 10.68 10.20 9.43
CA ASP A 683 9.66 11.23 9.23
C ASP A 683 8.91 11.07 7.90
N LYS A 684 7.58 11.11 7.95
CA LYS A 684 6.65 11.09 6.79
C LYS A 684 6.81 9.91 5.82
N LYS A 685 7.40 8.80 6.27
CA LYS A 685 7.50 7.53 5.55
C LYS A 685 7.13 6.37 6.48
N PRO A 686 6.51 5.28 5.98
CA PRO A 686 6.26 4.10 6.79
C PRO A 686 7.59 3.46 7.19
N ALA A 687 7.76 3.13 8.47
CA ALA A 687 9.00 2.53 8.98
C ALA A 687 8.75 1.74 10.27
N ALA A 688 9.25 0.50 10.31
CA ALA A 688 9.14 -0.39 11.46
C ALA A 688 9.73 0.22 12.75
N ILE A 689 10.75 1.09 12.64
CA ILE A 689 11.34 1.76 13.80
C ILE A 689 10.35 2.68 14.54
N ASN A 690 9.42 3.33 13.83
CA ASN A 690 8.38 4.13 14.50
C ASN A 690 7.31 3.25 15.15
N TRP A 691 7.05 2.07 14.58
CA TRP A 691 6.13 1.08 15.15
C TRP A 691 6.67 0.46 16.44
N ILE A 692 7.94 0.08 16.45
CA ILE A 692 8.60 -0.66 17.55
C ILE A 692 9.07 0.28 18.67
N GLU A 693 9.76 1.38 18.32
CA GLU A 693 10.40 2.28 19.30
C GLU A 693 9.54 3.51 19.64
N GLY A 694 8.37 3.65 19.01
CA GLY A 694 7.54 4.84 19.06
C GLY A 694 8.17 6.06 18.37
N ARG A 695 7.37 7.12 18.21
CA ARG A 695 7.81 8.45 17.75
C ARG A 695 6.79 9.54 18.07
N GLY A 696 7.19 10.63 18.73
CA GLY A 696 6.22 11.61 19.21
C GLY A 696 5.49 11.05 20.43
N LYS A 697 4.17 10.90 20.35
CA LYS A 697 3.32 10.41 21.45
C LYS A 697 2.94 8.95 21.20
N SER A 698 3.32 8.05 22.10
CA SER A 698 2.79 6.69 22.13
C SER A 698 1.56 6.67 23.04
N ALA A 699 0.41 6.26 22.53
CA ALA A 699 -0.86 6.25 23.25
C ALA A 699 -1.56 4.89 23.19
N VAL A 700 -2.31 4.57 24.23
CA VAL A 700 -3.29 3.48 24.25
C VAL A 700 -4.63 4.00 24.75
N CYS A 701 -5.72 3.51 24.16
CA CYS A 701 -7.08 3.77 24.60
C CYS A 701 -7.87 2.45 24.67
N GLU A 702 -8.75 2.33 25.65
CA GLU A 702 -9.60 1.15 25.88
C GLU A 702 -11.05 1.56 26.21
N ALA A 703 -12.01 0.68 25.92
CA ALA A 703 -13.40 0.80 26.35
C ALA A 703 -14.07 -0.59 26.46
N THR A 704 -15.12 -0.68 27.28
CA THR A 704 -16.04 -1.83 27.30
C THR A 704 -17.42 -1.37 26.82
N ILE A 705 -17.96 -2.05 25.82
CA ILE A 705 -19.24 -1.72 25.19
C ILE A 705 -20.24 -2.83 25.53
N PRO A 706 -21.28 -2.53 26.34
CA PRO A 706 -22.23 -3.56 26.77
C PRO A 706 -22.96 -4.23 25.59
N ALA A 707 -23.27 -5.51 25.71
CA ALA A 707 -23.93 -6.32 24.68
C ALA A 707 -25.19 -5.65 24.09
N LYS A 708 -25.98 -5.01 24.96
CA LYS A 708 -27.15 -4.21 24.59
C LYS A 708 -26.78 -3.05 23.64
N VAL A 709 -25.70 -2.32 23.93
CA VAL A 709 -25.21 -1.19 23.12
C VAL A 709 -24.64 -1.68 21.77
N VAL A 710 -23.94 -2.83 21.76
CA VAL A 710 -23.49 -3.47 20.52
C VAL A 710 -24.70 -3.82 19.62
N LYS A 711 -25.76 -4.38 20.20
CA LYS A 711 -26.99 -4.73 19.47
C LYS A 711 -27.80 -3.49 19.03
N GLU A 712 -28.00 -2.52 19.92
CA GLU A 712 -28.89 -1.37 19.68
C GLU A 712 -28.25 -0.22 18.89
N VAL A 713 -26.96 0.07 19.10
CA VAL A 713 -26.23 1.17 18.42
C VAL A 713 -25.38 0.64 17.28
N LEU A 714 -24.58 -0.40 17.54
CA LEU A 714 -23.65 -0.96 16.55
C LEU A 714 -24.34 -1.93 15.57
N LYS A 715 -25.57 -2.38 15.86
CA LYS A 715 -26.43 -3.22 14.99
C LYS A 715 -25.75 -4.54 14.58
N THR A 716 -24.96 -5.11 15.48
CA THR A 716 -24.18 -6.35 15.28
C THR A 716 -24.11 -7.14 16.60
N THR A 717 -23.27 -8.18 16.68
CA THR A 717 -22.93 -8.90 17.91
C THR A 717 -21.45 -8.78 18.25
N THR A 718 -21.10 -8.99 19.52
CA THR A 718 -19.72 -8.99 20.01
C THR A 718 -18.86 -10.05 19.31
N ALA A 719 -19.36 -11.28 19.18
CA ALA A 719 -18.67 -12.35 18.45
C ALA A 719 -18.33 -11.94 17.01
N ALA A 720 -19.29 -11.39 16.25
CA ALA A 720 -19.06 -10.95 14.87
C ALA A 720 -18.06 -9.78 14.77
N LEU A 721 -17.95 -8.93 15.80
CA LEU A 721 -16.92 -7.89 15.87
C LEU A 721 -15.53 -8.47 16.13
N VAL A 722 -15.41 -9.42 17.07
CA VAL A 722 -14.16 -10.13 17.37
C VAL A 722 -13.69 -10.93 16.14
N ASP A 723 -14.57 -11.71 15.52
CA ASP A 723 -14.28 -12.49 14.31
C ASP A 723 -13.77 -11.61 13.17
N VAL A 724 -14.45 -10.49 12.89
CA VAL A 724 -14.02 -9.55 11.84
C VAL A 724 -12.72 -8.84 12.23
N ASN A 725 -12.48 -8.52 13.51
CA ASN A 725 -11.22 -7.91 13.95
C ASN A 725 -10.04 -8.87 13.78
N ILE A 726 -10.17 -10.13 14.20
CA ILE A 726 -9.14 -11.15 14.00
C ILE A 726 -8.88 -11.35 12.51
N ASN A 727 -9.91 -11.61 11.71
CA ASN A 727 -9.72 -11.98 10.31
C ASN A 727 -9.32 -10.80 9.40
N LYS A 728 -9.78 -9.57 9.67
CA LYS A 728 -9.37 -8.37 8.91
C LYS A 728 -8.13 -7.71 9.50
N ASN A 729 -8.21 -7.20 10.73
CA ASN A 729 -7.23 -6.25 11.26
C ASN A 729 -5.93 -6.94 11.71
N LEU A 730 -5.99 -8.22 12.05
CA LEU A 730 -4.80 -9.02 12.38
C LEU A 730 -4.37 -9.88 11.18
N VAL A 731 -5.16 -10.90 10.81
CA VAL A 731 -4.80 -11.87 9.77
C VAL A 731 -4.73 -11.21 8.39
N GLY A 732 -5.75 -10.45 7.98
CA GLY A 732 -5.76 -9.75 6.69
C GLY A 732 -4.57 -8.78 6.52
N SER A 733 -4.30 -7.97 7.53
CA SER A 733 -3.13 -7.08 7.56
C SER A 733 -1.79 -7.84 7.54
N ALA A 734 -1.69 -8.99 8.23
CA ALA A 734 -0.49 -9.84 8.18
C ALA A 734 -0.28 -10.47 6.79
N MET A 735 -1.34 -10.99 6.16
CA MET A 735 -1.29 -11.52 4.78
C MET A 735 -0.94 -10.44 3.74
N ALA A 736 -1.27 -9.17 4.02
CA ALA A 736 -0.89 -8.03 3.20
C ALA A 736 0.55 -7.50 3.46
N GLY A 737 1.31 -8.10 4.39
CA GLY A 737 2.65 -7.62 4.77
C GLY A 737 2.66 -6.26 5.48
N SER A 738 1.53 -5.86 6.09
CA SER A 738 1.37 -4.57 6.75
C SER A 738 2.22 -4.48 8.02
N ILE A 739 2.90 -3.34 8.22
CA ILE A 739 3.62 -3.00 9.45
C ILE A 739 2.93 -1.78 10.07
N GLY A 740 2.35 -1.95 11.26
CA GLY A 740 1.64 -0.89 11.99
C GLY A 740 0.22 -0.56 11.49
N GLY A 741 -0.18 -1.06 10.32
CA GLY A 741 -1.55 -0.98 9.80
C GLY A 741 -2.42 -2.17 10.24
N TYR A 742 -2.56 -2.41 11.54
CA TYR A 742 -3.38 -3.50 12.11
C TYR A 742 -4.74 -2.97 12.60
N ASN A 743 -5.41 -2.17 11.76
CA ASN A 743 -6.62 -1.41 12.09
C ASN A 743 -7.56 -1.29 10.86
N ALA A 744 -8.73 -0.68 11.06
CA ALA A 744 -9.75 -0.52 10.04
C ALA A 744 -9.57 0.74 9.18
N HIS A 745 -9.47 1.91 9.81
CA HIS A 745 -9.35 3.22 9.15
C HIS A 745 -8.77 4.33 10.04
N ALA A 746 -7.82 4.02 10.94
CA ALA A 746 -7.24 5.01 11.85
C ALA A 746 -6.71 6.26 11.12
N ALA A 747 -6.21 6.10 9.89
CA ALA A 747 -5.77 7.19 9.02
C ALA A 747 -6.85 8.22 8.70
N ASN A 748 -8.11 7.82 8.46
CA ASN A 748 -9.20 8.75 8.13
C ASN A 748 -9.51 9.66 9.32
N ILE A 749 -9.51 9.09 10.52
CA ILE A 749 -9.74 9.83 11.77
C ILE A 749 -8.57 10.79 12.07
N VAL A 750 -7.34 10.28 11.99
CA VAL A 750 -6.12 11.06 12.19
C VAL A 750 -6.07 12.25 11.23
N ALA A 751 -6.21 12.01 9.92
CA ALA A 751 -6.18 13.07 8.90
C ALA A 751 -7.25 14.14 9.14
N ALA A 752 -8.48 13.73 9.46
CA ALA A 752 -9.58 14.67 9.66
C ALA A 752 -9.40 15.57 10.90
N ILE A 753 -8.87 15.04 12.00
CA ILE A 753 -8.52 15.83 13.18
C ILE A 753 -7.29 16.71 12.88
N TYR A 754 -6.30 16.18 12.15
CA TYR A 754 -5.04 16.87 11.85
C TYR A 754 -5.27 18.12 11.00
N ILE A 755 -6.09 18.02 9.95
CA ILE A 755 -6.45 19.16 9.09
C ILE A 755 -7.26 20.20 9.87
N ALA A 756 -8.21 19.77 10.71
CA ALA A 756 -9.00 20.68 11.55
C ALA A 756 -8.14 21.42 12.58
N CYS A 757 -7.20 20.72 13.23
CA CYS A 757 -6.42 21.22 14.36
C CYS A 757 -5.04 21.77 13.96
N GLY A 758 -4.77 22.03 12.68
CA GLY A 758 -3.54 22.68 12.21
C GLY A 758 -2.26 21.86 12.37
N GLN A 759 -2.39 20.53 12.38
CA GLN A 759 -1.26 19.59 12.40
C GLN A 759 -0.67 19.43 10.98
N ASP A 760 0.40 18.63 10.85
CA ASP A 760 1.02 18.32 9.56
C ASP A 760 0.35 17.08 8.92
N PRO A 761 -0.47 17.20 7.86
CA PRO A 761 -1.25 16.06 7.36
C PRO A 761 -0.38 14.96 6.76
N ALA A 762 0.85 15.26 6.32
CA ALA A 762 1.78 14.26 5.82
C ALA A 762 2.36 13.36 6.95
N GLN A 763 2.28 13.81 8.21
CA GLN A 763 2.60 12.98 9.36
C GLN A 763 1.51 11.95 9.72
N THR A 764 0.36 11.96 9.03
CA THR A 764 -0.63 10.86 9.08
C THR A 764 0.05 9.50 8.79
N VAL A 765 1.03 9.46 7.88
CA VAL A 765 1.78 8.24 7.51
C VAL A 765 2.42 7.52 8.71
N GLY A 766 2.91 8.26 9.70
CA GLY A 766 3.41 7.70 10.98
C GLY A 766 2.33 7.67 12.07
N SER A 767 1.45 8.66 12.09
CA SER A 767 0.44 8.87 13.13
C SER A 767 -0.76 7.94 13.03
N SER A 768 -1.00 7.30 11.88
CA SER A 768 -2.05 6.28 11.69
C SER A 768 -1.60 4.86 12.04
N ASN A 769 -0.36 4.67 12.51
CA ASN A 769 0.08 3.41 13.09
C ASN A 769 -0.84 3.06 14.27
N CYS A 770 -1.59 1.97 14.14
CA CYS A 770 -2.55 1.52 15.13
C CYS A 770 -2.74 0.01 15.03
N ILE A 771 -2.73 -0.67 16.18
CA ILE A 771 -3.31 -2.00 16.34
C ILE A 771 -4.63 -1.89 17.09
N THR A 772 -5.68 -2.46 16.52
CA THR A 772 -7.02 -2.55 17.12
C THR A 772 -7.25 -3.98 17.59
N LEU A 773 -7.53 -4.14 18.88
CA LEU A 773 -7.87 -5.43 19.50
C LEU A 773 -9.32 -5.41 19.99
N MET A 774 -9.98 -6.57 19.89
CA MET A 774 -11.37 -6.76 20.29
C MET A 774 -11.52 -8.14 20.92
N GLU A 775 -12.13 -8.21 22.10
CA GLU A 775 -12.30 -9.44 22.87
C GLU A 775 -13.69 -9.50 23.52
N ALA A 776 -14.17 -10.71 23.77
CA ALA A 776 -15.40 -10.96 24.52
C ALA A 776 -15.13 -10.83 26.04
N THR A 777 -15.99 -10.13 26.77
CA THR A 777 -15.81 -9.85 28.19
C THR A 777 -17.15 -9.78 28.96
N GLY A 778 -17.07 -9.45 30.24
CA GLY A 778 -18.21 -9.40 31.17
C GLY A 778 -18.64 -10.79 31.67
N PRO A 779 -19.56 -10.86 32.64
CA PRO A 779 -19.93 -12.12 33.31
C PRO A 779 -20.57 -13.18 32.39
N THR A 780 -21.09 -12.77 31.23
CA THR A 780 -21.72 -13.64 30.21
C THR A 780 -20.84 -13.87 28.98
N GLY A 781 -19.72 -13.15 28.84
CA GLY A 781 -18.94 -13.12 27.60
C GLY A 781 -19.62 -12.39 26.43
N GLU A 782 -20.70 -11.65 26.68
CA GLU A 782 -21.45 -10.93 25.63
C GLU A 782 -21.02 -9.47 25.46
N ASP A 783 -20.34 -8.87 26.43
CA ASP A 783 -19.85 -7.49 26.34
C ASP A 783 -18.56 -7.42 25.51
N LEU A 784 -18.35 -6.33 24.78
CA LEU A 784 -17.17 -6.14 23.93
C LEU A 784 -16.11 -5.32 24.66
N TYR A 785 -14.94 -5.91 24.92
CA TYR A 785 -13.73 -5.13 25.16
C TYR A 785 -13.12 -4.72 23.83
N ILE A 786 -12.69 -3.47 23.72
CA ILE A 786 -11.99 -2.92 22.56
C ILE A 786 -10.84 -2.04 23.04
N SER A 787 -9.68 -2.16 22.38
CA SER A 787 -8.56 -1.23 22.57
C SER A 787 -7.87 -0.87 21.26
N CYS A 788 -7.27 0.33 21.24
CA CYS A 788 -6.46 0.84 20.15
C CYS A 788 -5.12 1.31 20.72
N THR A 789 -4.00 0.80 20.19
CA THR A 789 -2.65 1.20 20.60
C THR A 789 -1.93 1.84 19.41
N MET A 790 -1.51 3.09 19.59
CA MET A 790 -0.94 3.96 18.57
C MET A 790 0.46 4.45 19.03
N PRO A 791 1.55 3.79 18.62
CA PRO A 791 2.88 4.06 19.20
C PRO A 791 3.55 5.34 18.68
N SER A 792 3.06 5.94 17.59
CA SER A 792 3.76 7.04 16.91
C SER A 792 2.87 8.21 16.47
N ILE A 793 2.07 8.79 17.37
CA ILE A 793 1.23 9.97 17.07
C ILE A 793 2.10 11.24 17.08
N GLU A 794 2.24 11.88 15.92
CA GLU A 794 3.10 13.05 15.70
C GLU A 794 2.24 14.32 15.69
N LEU A 795 2.12 15.02 16.82
CA LEU A 795 1.28 16.22 16.95
C LEU A 795 1.74 17.20 18.04
N GLY A 796 1.18 18.42 17.99
CA GLY A 796 1.39 19.48 18.97
C GLY A 796 0.28 20.53 18.95
N THR A 797 0.35 21.49 19.87
CA THR A 797 -0.66 22.56 20.04
C THR A 797 -0.04 23.96 19.94
N VAL A 798 1.22 24.03 19.48
CA VAL A 798 2.01 25.25 19.24
C VAL A 798 2.89 25.08 18.00
N GLY A 799 2.92 26.10 17.13
CA GLY A 799 3.74 26.13 15.91
C GLY A 799 3.10 25.46 14.69
N GLY A 800 3.62 25.77 13.50
CA GLY A 800 3.03 25.33 12.23
C GLY A 800 1.60 25.86 12.06
N GLY A 801 0.72 25.04 11.47
CA GLY A 801 -0.68 25.40 11.24
C GLY A 801 -1.49 25.70 12.52
N THR A 802 -1.02 25.31 13.71
CA THR A 802 -1.66 25.66 14.99
C THR A 802 -1.54 27.15 15.35
N ASN A 803 -0.74 27.91 14.60
CA ASN A 803 -0.70 29.38 14.71
C ASN A 803 -1.91 30.06 14.03
N LEU A 804 -2.60 29.37 13.11
CA LEU A 804 -3.68 29.95 12.31
C LEU A 804 -5.01 29.96 13.08
N SER A 805 -5.70 31.11 13.06
CA SER A 805 -6.90 31.35 13.89
C SER A 805 -8.06 30.33 13.73
N PRO A 806 -8.40 29.81 12.52
CA PRO A 806 -9.43 28.77 12.38
C PRO A 806 -9.03 27.44 13.03
N GLN A 807 -7.76 27.05 12.89
CA GLN A 807 -7.18 25.85 13.48
C GLN A 807 -7.08 25.97 15.01
N GLN A 808 -6.78 27.17 15.53
CA GLN A 808 -6.85 27.47 16.96
C GLN A 808 -8.25 27.30 17.53
N SER A 809 -9.28 27.71 16.78
CA SER A 809 -10.68 27.53 17.19
C SER A 809 -11.03 26.05 17.38
N CYS A 810 -10.55 25.17 16.49
CA CYS A 810 -10.68 23.72 16.64
C CYS A 810 -9.93 23.16 17.86
N LEU A 811 -8.72 23.67 18.16
CA LEU A 811 -7.97 23.30 19.37
C LEU A 811 -8.64 23.82 20.66
N GLN A 812 -9.35 24.96 20.60
CA GLN A 812 -10.13 25.51 21.72
C GLN A 812 -11.38 24.68 22.03
N MET A 813 -12.07 24.13 21.01
CA MET A 813 -13.18 23.17 21.22
C MET A 813 -12.77 21.94 22.04
N LEU A 814 -11.49 21.56 21.98
CA LEU A 814 -10.90 20.44 22.72
C LEU A 814 -10.24 20.88 24.05
N GLY A 815 -10.17 22.18 24.35
CA GLY A 815 -9.53 22.72 25.54
C GLY A 815 -8.00 22.58 25.58
N VAL A 816 -7.34 22.52 24.42
CA VAL A 816 -5.89 22.21 24.30
C VAL A 816 -5.12 23.22 23.43
N GLN A 817 -5.66 24.39 23.12
CA GLN A 817 -4.95 25.39 22.33
C GLN A 817 -3.73 25.97 23.08
N GLY A 818 -2.62 26.19 22.37
CA GLY A 818 -1.42 26.80 22.92
C GLY A 818 -0.58 25.87 23.81
N ALA A 819 0.39 26.46 24.51
CA ALA A 819 1.24 25.77 25.48
C ALA A 819 0.56 25.67 26.85
N SER A 820 0.72 24.53 27.53
CA SER A 820 0.33 24.38 28.93
C SER A 820 1.30 25.20 29.81
N LYS A 821 0.75 26.15 30.58
CA LYS A 821 1.53 27.00 31.50
C LYS A 821 1.99 26.25 32.75
N GLU A 822 1.20 25.29 33.22
CA GLU A 822 1.44 24.55 34.47
C GLU A 822 2.32 23.32 34.23
N LEU A 823 2.07 22.57 33.15
CA LEU A 823 2.75 21.31 32.84
C LEU A 823 3.05 21.22 31.33
N PRO A 824 4.22 21.68 30.87
CA PRO A 824 4.57 21.68 29.46
C PRO A 824 4.39 20.31 28.77
N GLY A 825 3.81 20.35 27.58
CA GLY A 825 3.44 19.18 26.79
C GLY A 825 2.07 18.57 27.15
N GLU A 826 1.36 19.05 28.19
CA GLU A 826 0.09 18.42 28.57
C GLU A 826 -1.05 18.71 27.59
N ASN A 827 -1.08 19.87 26.93
CA ASN A 827 -2.07 20.13 25.88
C ASN A 827 -1.84 19.16 24.71
N ALA A 828 -0.57 18.99 24.31
CA ALA A 828 -0.18 18.05 23.27
C ALA A 828 -0.22 16.56 23.71
N ARG A 829 -0.34 16.23 25.00
CA ARG A 829 -0.64 14.86 25.48
C ARG A 829 -2.15 14.63 25.55
N GLN A 830 -2.93 15.61 25.99
CA GLN A 830 -4.38 15.56 26.00
C GLN A 830 -4.96 15.45 24.58
N LEU A 831 -4.36 16.14 23.59
CA LEU A 831 -4.74 16.00 22.17
C LEU A 831 -4.45 14.59 21.64
N ALA A 832 -3.29 13.99 21.95
CA ALA A 832 -2.97 12.61 21.55
C ALA A 832 -3.92 11.58 22.16
N ARG A 833 -4.34 11.78 23.42
CA ARG A 833 -5.39 10.99 24.07
C ARG A 833 -6.74 11.11 23.34
N VAL A 834 -7.16 12.32 22.97
CA VAL A 834 -8.38 12.55 22.17
C VAL A 834 -8.29 11.90 20.79
N VAL A 835 -7.16 12.01 20.08
CA VAL A 835 -6.97 11.36 18.77
C VAL A 835 -7.11 9.84 18.89
N CYS A 836 -6.43 9.21 19.85
CA CYS A 836 -6.47 7.76 20.06
C CYS A 836 -7.88 7.25 20.42
N ALA A 837 -8.59 7.96 21.30
CA ALA A 837 -9.97 7.63 21.66
C ALA A 837 -10.97 7.88 20.52
N THR A 838 -10.73 8.87 19.66
CA THR A 838 -11.55 9.11 18.46
C THR A 838 -11.28 8.05 17.39
N VAL A 839 -10.04 7.56 17.28
CA VAL A 839 -9.71 6.39 16.45
C VAL A 839 -10.49 5.18 16.94
N LEU A 840 -10.48 4.88 18.24
CA LEU A 840 -11.27 3.78 18.82
C LEU A 840 -12.78 3.92 18.52
N ALA A 841 -13.34 5.13 18.60
CA ALA A 841 -14.71 5.41 18.19
C ALA A 841 -14.96 5.10 16.70
N GLY A 842 -14.07 5.57 15.82
CA GLY A 842 -14.11 5.30 14.39
C GLY A 842 -14.04 3.80 14.07
N GLU A 843 -13.07 3.10 14.63
CA GLU A 843 -12.85 1.66 14.48
C GLU A 843 -14.11 0.87 14.86
N LEU A 844 -14.66 1.14 16.05
CA LEU A 844 -15.85 0.49 16.59
C LEU A 844 -17.07 0.59 15.66
N SER A 845 -17.31 1.77 15.06
CA SER A 845 -18.44 1.96 14.14
C SER A 845 -18.21 1.35 12.75
N LEU A 846 -16.99 1.46 12.19
CA LEU A 846 -16.67 0.88 10.88
C LEU A 846 -16.66 -0.64 10.93
N MET A 847 -16.04 -1.25 11.94
CA MET A 847 -16.01 -2.70 12.12
C MET A 847 -17.42 -3.26 12.31
N ALA A 848 -18.31 -2.53 13.00
CA ALA A 848 -19.72 -2.89 13.09
C ALA A 848 -20.47 -2.77 11.76
N ALA A 849 -20.14 -1.76 10.93
CA ALA A 849 -20.72 -1.61 9.59
C ALA A 849 -20.22 -2.70 8.60
N LEU A 850 -19.00 -3.22 8.80
CA LEU A 850 -18.48 -4.39 8.09
C LEU A 850 -19.17 -5.68 8.54
N ALA A 851 -19.17 -5.97 9.85
CA ALA A 851 -19.77 -7.19 10.42
C ALA A 851 -21.26 -7.34 10.11
N ALA A 852 -22.00 -6.22 9.99
CA ALA A 852 -23.42 -6.23 9.63
C ALA A 852 -23.69 -6.04 8.11
N GLY A 853 -22.67 -6.00 7.25
CA GLY A 853 -22.84 -5.82 5.79
C GLY A 853 -23.47 -4.48 5.37
N HIS A 854 -23.33 -3.44 6.21
CA HIS A 854 -23.99 -2.14 6.03
C HIS A 854 -23.16 -1.10 5.27
N LEU A 855 -21.85 -1.30 5.10
CA LEU A 855 -20.92 -0.32 4.51
C LEU A 855 -21.43 0.29 3.19
N VAL A 856 -21.74 -0.54 2.19
CA VAL A 856 -22.13 -0.08 0.85
C VAL A 856 -23.43 0.74 0.88
N LYS A 857 -24.41 0.32 1.69
CA LYS A 857 -25.69 1.03 1.85
C LYS A 857 -25.49 2.42 2.46
N SER A 858 -24.59 2.54 3.44
CA SER A 858 -24.25 3.82 4.07
C SER A 858 -23.56 4.76 3.06
N HIS A 859 -22.51 4.30 2.37
CA HIS A 859 -21.78 5.13 1.40
C HIS A 859 -22.67 5.55 0.21
N MET A 860 -23.56 4.69 -0.29
CA MET A 860 -24.52 5.08 -1.33
C MET A 860 -25.59 6.09 -0.85
N THR A 861 -25.79 6.25 0.46
CA THR A 861 -26.76 7.19 1.03
C THR A 861 -26.16 8.57 1.30
N HIS A 862 -24.88 8.65 1.73
CA HIS A 862 -24.26 9.91 2.17
C HIS A 862 -22.90 10.26 1.52
N ASN A 863 -22.33 9.38 0.68
CA ASN A 863 -21.02 9.56 0.04
C ASN A 863 -21.10 9.43 -1.51
N ARG A 864 -22.24 9.82 -2.08
CA ARG A 864 -22.45 9.97 -3.53
C ARG A 864 -23.41 11.14 -3.78
N SER A 865 -23.06 12.03 -4.71
CA SER A 865 -23.96 13.12 -5.13
C SER A 865 -25.19 12.56 -5.84
N LYS A 866 -26.37 13.12 -5.52
CA LYS A 866 -27.60 12.96 -6.32
C LYS A 866 -27.76 14.04 -7.40
N LEU A 867 -26.85 15.01 -7.43
CA LEU A 867 -26.77 16.07 -8.42
C LEU A 867 -25.95 15.59 -9.62
N ASN A 868 -26.48 15.84 -10.81
CA ASN A 868 -25.89 15.43 -12.08
C ASN A 868 -24.87 16.48 -12.53
N LEU A 869 -23.59 16.25 -12.22
CA LEU A 869 -22.54 17.27 -12.32
C LEU A 869 -22.31 17.82 -13.74
N GLN A 870 -22.73 17.10 -14.78
CA GLN A 870 -22.66 17.55 -16.18
C GLN A 870 -23.60 18.73 -16.49
N GLU A 871 -24.70 18.90 -15.75
CA GLU A 871 -25.70 19.96 -16.01
C GLU A 871 -25.36 21.29 -15.29
N THR A 872 -24.39 21.28 -14.37
CA THR A 872 -24.01 22.45 -13.54
C THR A 872 -22.84 23.29 -14.07
N ALA A 873 -22.40 23.06 -15.31
CA ALA A 873 -21.29 23.77 -15.93
C ALA A 873 -21.64 25.23 -16.32
N GLY A 874 -21.65 26.15 -15.33
CA GLY A 874 -21.72 27.59 -15.62
C GLY A 874 -22.04 28.56 -14.47
N THR A 875 -22.51 28.08 -13.31
CA THR A 875 -23.16 28.96 -12.31
C THR A 875 -22.57 28.86 -10.88
N CYS A 876 -21.33 29.29 -10.68
CA CYS A 876 -20.90 29.78 -9.35
C CYS A 876 -21.73 31.03 -9.00
N THR A 877 -22.72 30.90 -8.12
CA THR A 877 -23.65 31.97 -7.77
C THR A 877 -22.99 33.04 -6.90
N LYS A 878 -23.24 34.33 -7.19
CA LYS A 878 -22.67 35.50 -6.49
C LYS A 878 -23.23 35.73 -5.06
N LYS A 879 -23.43 34.68 -4.27
CA LYS A 879 -23.98 34.75 -2.89
C LYS A 879 -23.22 33.87 -1.90
N ALA A 880 -21.90 33.96 -1.95
CA ALA A 880 -21.01 33.69 -0.82
C ALA A 880 -20.13 34.94 -0.65
N SER A 881 -20.53 35.78 0.30
CA SER A 881 -19.97 37.09 0.64
C SER A 881 -20.38 37.41 2.07
#